data_AF-A0A853CDJ8-F1
#
_entry.id   AF-A0A853CDJ8-F1
#
_cell.length_a   1.000
_cell.length_b   1.000
_cell.length_c   1.000
_cell.angle_alpha   90.00
_cell.angle_beta   90.00
_cell.angle_gamma   90.00
#
_symmetry.space_group_name_H-M   'P 1'
#
loop_
_entity.id
_entity.type
_entity.pdbx_description
1 polymer ?
#
loop_
_entity_poly.entity_id
_entity_poly.type
_entity_poly.pdbx_seq_one_letter_code
_entity_poly.pdbx_strand_id
1 'polypeptide(L)'
;MSASTRTRPSDVRVRGAVAVLGLLLVAGVVSAAPALAAGTVSDSFSRTVSGGWGTATSGTPWSVGTASRFAVSGGVGTVSLTTDGATQRATQPATGVNNDVVVTVSLSKTPTGTGAFISVSPRRTSTGQYAAKVRFLPTGAVSLTLSRLSTSWAETVIVKEATVSGVKGTAGSQVRVRVQTSGTAPTTLRAKVWQAGSSEPSGWAATATDSASGYQAAGGLALDSYLSRSSVALTVRFDDLAGTLADPVVVPPPPPPPPPPPPPPPPPPPVPPANPDGRPSVTAGAAPLGTTEYAAPADARYVSPTGDDTAAGTLDAPWRTLAKAIATAPSGATVVLRAGSYTENVTIPTGKQLTVQSYPDEEVWLDGSKVLTNWATDGAAWRSDGWTYSFDHSPTYTKGAPDGTGTWRWVNPAYPLAPYPEMVFVDGVAQRQVASRSAVVPGTFYVSDSTDKLYLGSDPTGHEVRASILTSGLTIRGSGSVIRGIGIERYATPVPEKGALRSLAPDVTIENVVVRDNATQGIYVGGVRLGERNTLRHVTVERSGLMGVESSYSDGLVVDGLEAVHNNTEHFNPAPVAGGIKICSARGVTVVNSLIADNEGPGLWFDESVYDGAAVANDILRNTGDGLTYEISAKGFLVDNLVAGNGTAGMRLNNASDLTVWNNTVLDNASRPIWLVQDSRRASNTSTAGHDPRQPLPDPTVTWLLGPVSMGDNLIGGATTATCLLCVQDTTLRRTPAQIGITADGDVYSRATATSPASTVTWPTGTSTTLTYASLDAFRAATGGEPNGGEFTGDPVVDADFRLATAVAAVETAIAQPLPDAIAARTGRTAGEEHLGVNFAP
;
A
#
# COMPACT_ATOMS: atom_id res chain seq x y z
N MET A 1 23.49 -36.13 -67.61
CA MET A 1 22.43 -35.42 -68.37
C MET A 1 21.26 -36.37 -68.52
N SER A 2 20.02 -35.87 -68.34
CA SER A 2 18.75 -36.59 -68.53
C SER A 2 18.26 -37.54 -67.41
N ALA A 3 17.03 -37.24 -66.95
CA ALA A 3 15.87 -38.13 -66.70
C ALA A 3 15.96 -39.41 -65.84
N SER A 4 15.14 -39.42 -64.77
CA SER A 4 13.91 -40.23 -64.62
C SER A 4 13.95 -41.79 -64.54
N THR A 5 13.19 -42.28 -63.55
CA THR A 5 12.30 -43.48 -63.53
C THR A 5 12.92 -44.89 -63.44
N ARG A 6 12.59 -45.66 -62.38
CA ARG A 6 11.52 -46.71 -62.27
C ARG A 6 11.79 -47.92 -63.21
N THR A 7 11.68 -49.20 -62.85
CA THR A 7 10.78 -49.89 -61.90
C THR A 7 10.99 -51.43 -61.96
N ARG A 8 10.48 -52.13 -60.92
CA ARG A 8 9.73 -53.43 -60.95
C ARG A 8 10.54 -54.78 -60.97
N PRO A 9 9.91 -55.94 -60.63
CA PRO A 9 9.25 -56.30 -59.36
C PRO A 9 9.37 -57.81 -58.94
N SER A 10 8.74 -58.14 -57.80
CA SER A 10 7.93 -59.35 -57.45
C SER A 10 8.52 -60.77 -57.33
N ASP A 11 8.36 -61.37 -56.13
CA ASP A 11 7.42 -62.49 -55.80
C ASP A 11 7.71 -63.00 -54.35
N VAL A 12 6.87 -62.84 -53.31
CA VAL A 12 5.59 -63.46 -52.84
C VAL A 12 5.66 -64.94 -52.35
N ARG A 13 5.36 -65.09 -51.04
CA ARG A 13 4.70 -66.17 -50.23
C ARG A 13 5.63 -66.70 -49.11
N VAL A 14 5.23 -66.85 -47.84
CA VAL A 14 4.06 -67.53 -47.24
C VAL A 14 3.74 -66.94 -45.83
N ARG A 15 2.47 -67.03 -45.43
CA ARG A 15 1.85 -66.56 -44.16
C ARG A 15 2.17 -67.45 -42.94
N GLY A 16 2.24 -66.85 -41.74
CA GLY A 16 2.22 -67.56 -40.46
C GLY A 16 2.16 -66.62 -39.24
N ALA A 17 0.94 -66.40 -38.74
CA ALA A 17 0.51 -65.87 -37.43
C ALA A 17 1.47 -65.01 -36.57
N VAL A 18 1.16 -63.71 -36.45
CA VAL A 18 1.56 -62.88 -35.31
C VAL A 18 0.30 -62.50 -34.55
N ALA A 19 0.26 -62.86 -33.27
CA ALA A 19 -0.83 -62.57 -32.35
C ALA A 19 -1.01 -61.06 -32.15
N VAL A 20 -2.25 -60.60 -32.20
CA VAL A 20 -2.67 -59.31 -31.68
C VAL A 20 -2.55 -59.38 -30.15
N LEU A 21 -1.58 -58.67 -29.57
CA LEU A 21 -1.64 -58.22 -28.18
C LEU A 21 -1.67 -56.70 -28.22
N GLY A 22 -2.76 -56.13 -27.69
CA GLY A 22 -3.03 -54.71 -27.71
C GLY A 22 -1.89 -53.92 -27.08
N LEU A 23 -1.30 -53.02 -27.88
CA LEU A 23 -0.52 -51.93 -27.34
C LEU A 23 -1.53 -50.90 -26.84
N LEU A 24 -1.87 -50.96 -25.55
CA LEU A 24 -2.38 -49.80 -24.84
C LEU A 24 -1.31 -48.71 -24.99
N LEU A 25 -1.51 -47.77 -25.92
CA LEU A 25 -1.05 -46.41 -25.71
C LEU A 25 -1.83 -45.91 -24.50
N VAL A 26 -1.28 -46.16 -23.31
CA VAL A 26 -1.58 -45.31 -22.17
C VAL A 26 -1.08 -43.94 -22.64
N ALA A 27 -2.00 -43.09 -23.07
CA ALA A 27 -1.82 -41.66 -22.96
C ALA A 27 -1.55 -41.42 -21.48
N GLY A 28 -0.27 -41.49 -21.11
CA GLY A 28 0.19 -41.09 -19.80
C GLY A 28 -0.24 -39.64 -19.72
N VAL A 29 -1.25 -39.40 -18.88
CA VAL A 29 -1.60 -38.07 -18.44
C VAL A 29 -0.27 -37.51 -17.94
N VAL A 30 0.39 -36.67 -18.74
CA VAL A 30 1.43 -35.81 -18.23
C VAL A 30 0.63 -34.88 -17.34
N SER A 31 0.47 -35.28 -16.08
CA SER A 31 0.06 -34.37 -15.03
C SER A 31 0.99 -33.19 -15.18
N ALA A 32 0.47 -32.06 -15.62
CA ALA A 32 1.17 -30.81 -15.42
C ALA A 32 1.56 -30.80 -13.95
N ALA A 33 2.86 -30.68 -13.67
CA ALA A 33 3.30 -30.47 -12.31
C ALA A 33 2.49 -29.27 -11.77
N PRO A 34 1.89 -29.36 -10.58
CA PRO A 34 1.08 -28.28 -10.05
C PRO A 34 1.89 -26.99 -10.14
N ALA A 35 1.30 -25.95 -10.72
CA ALA A 35 1.91 -24.63 -10.75
C ALA A 35 2.24 -24.27 -9.30
N LEU A 36 3.53 -24.22 -8.99
CA LEU A 36 4.02 -23.92 -7.66
C LEU A 36 3.58 -22.50 -7.30
N ALA A 37 3.00 -22.35 -6.10
CA ALA A 37 2.52 -21.07 -5.58
C ALA A 37 3.60 -19.98 -5.68
N ALA A 38 3.17 -18.76 -6.03
CA ALA A 38 4.05 -17.59 -6.07
C ALA A 38 4.84 -17.48 -4.75
N GLY A 39 6.17 -17.39 -4.85
CA GLY A 39 7.04 -17.32 -3.68
C GLY A 39 7.64 -18.64 -3.17
N THR A 40 7.48 -19.75 -3.90
CA THR A 40 8.20 -21.00 -3.61
C THR A 40 9.48 -21.12 -4.45
N VAL A 41 10.54 -21.68 -3.86
CA VAL A 41 11.77 -22.05 -4.56
C VAL A 41 11.87 -23.56 -4.64
N SER A 42 12.15 -24.10 -5.82
CA SER A 42 12.50 -25.50 -5.96
C SER A 42 13.47 -25.71 -7.13
N ASP A 43 14.48 -26.55 -6.90
CA ASP A 43 15.36 -27.00 -7.97
C ASP A 43 15.82 -28.44 -7.73
N SER A 44 15.31 -29.34 -8.57
CA SER A 44 15.72 -30.75 -8.63
C SER A 44 16.98 -30.97 -9.46
N PHE A 45 17.50 -29.92 -10.12
CA PHE A 45 18.69 -29.99 -10.98
C PHE A 45 18.64 -31.10 -12.05
N SER A 46 17.43 -31.51 -12.47
CA SER A 46 17.21 -32.61 -13.42
C SER A 46 17.61 -32.27 -14.87
N ARG A 47 17.87 -31.00 -15.16
CA ARG A 47 18.30 -30.50 -16.47
C ARG A 47 19.79 -30.74 -16.74
N THR A 48 20.20 -30.60 -18.00
CA THR A 48 21.62 -30.58 -18.39
C THR A 48 21.99 -29.20 -18.92
N VAL A 49 22.92 -28.52 -18.24
CA VAL A 49 23.36 -27.15 -18.58
C VAL A 49 24.87 -27.06 -18.39
N SER A 50 25.59 -26.53 -19.37
CA SER A 50 27.01 -26.19 -19.25
C SER A 50 27.18 -24.68 -19.18
N GLY A 51 28.09 -24.18 -18.32
CA GLY A 51 28.36 -22.74 -18.24
C GLY A 51 27.29 -21.97 -17.45
N GLY A 52 26.75 -22.57 -16.40
CA GLY A 52 25.72 -21.98 -15.56
C GLY A 52 24.84 -23.02 -14.91
N TRP A 53 23.83 -22.55 -14.18
CA TRP A 53 22.74 -23.40 -13.71
C TRP A 53 21.46 -23.25 -14.52
N GLY A 54 21.24 -22.21 -15.32
CA GLY A 54 19.99 -22.06 -16.08
C GLY A 54 18.78 -21.82 -15.18
N THR A 55 17.60 -22.29 -15.56
CA THR A 55 16.34 -22.04 -14.82
C THR A 55 15.99 -23.16 -13.85
N ALA A 56 15.67 -22.81 -12.61
CA ALA A 56 15.27 -23.76 -11.57
C ALA A 56 13.94 -24.45 -11.89
N THR A 57 13.65 -25.57 -11.22
CA THR A 57 12.37 -26.28 -11.36
C THR A 57 11.16 -25.38 -11.04
N SER A 58 11.30 -24.42 -10.13
CA SER A 58 10.27 -23.41 -9.83
C SER A 58 10.11 -22.32 -10.91
N GLY A 59 10.84 -22.39 -12.02
CA GLY A 59 10.74 -21.44 -13.14
C GLY A 59 11.60 -20.18 -12.99
N THR A 60 12.30 -20.00 -11.86
CA THR A 60 13.16 -18.83 -11.62
C THR A 60 14.58 -19.04 -12.16
N PRO A 61 15.14 -18.13 -12.99
CA PRO A 61 16.50 -18.25 -13.50
C PRO A 61 17.56 -18.05 -12.40
N TRP A 62 18.62 -18.86 -12.45
CA TRP A 62 19.82 -18.65 -11.63
C TRP A 62 20.72 -17.59 -12.24
N SER A 63 21.20 -16.67 -11.40
CA SER A 63 22.37 -15.84 -11.70
C SER A 63 23.59 -16.44 -11.02
N VAL A 64 24.67 -16.67 -11.76
CA VAL A 64 25.90 -17.28 -11.25
C VAL A 64 27.09 -16.36 -11.45
N GLY A 65 28.14 -16.55 -10.64
CA GLY A 65 29.42 -15.86 -10.78
C GLY A 65 30.17 -16.26 -12.06
N THR A 66 31.37 -16.82 -11.94
CA THR A 66 32.13 -17.27 -13.12
C THR A 66 31.42 -18.47 -13.76
N ALA A 67 30.63 -18.22 -14.81
CA ALA A 67 29.75 -19.19 -15.46
C ALA A 67 30.41 -20.55 -15.77
N SER A 68 31.66 -20.56 -16.23
CA SER A 68 32.42 -21.79 -16.52
C SER A 68 32.69 -22.69 -15.29
N ARG A 69 32.43 -22.20 -14.08
CA ARG A 69 32.50 -22.98 -12.84
C ARG A 69 31.22 -23.72 -12.50
N PHE A 70 30.12 -23.42 -13.19
CA PHE A 70 28.80 -23.95 -12.91
C PHE A 70 28.33 -24.85 -14.05
N ALA A 71 27.75 -25.99 -13.70
CA ALA A 71 27.08 -26.87 -14.65
C ALA A 71 25.99 -27.65 -13.92
N VAL A 72 24.97 -28.10 -14.64
CA VAL A 72 23.99 -29.08 -14.16
C VAL A 72 24.13 -30.32 -15.02
N SER A 73 24.31 -31.48 -14.39
CA SER A 73 24.40 -32.75 -15.10
C SER A 73 24.06 -33.91 -14.17
N GLY A 74 23.28 -34.88 -14.63
CA GLY A 74 22.99 -36.08 -13.85
C GLY A 74 22.19 -35.81 -12.58
N GLY A 75 21.28 -34.83 -12.60
CA GLY A 75 20.41 -34.51 -11.46
C GLY A 75 21.05 -33.62 -10.40
N VAL A 76 22.25 -33.08 -10.62
CA VAL A 76 22.93 -32.24 -9.62
C VAL A 76 23.48 -30.95 -10.21
N GLY A 77 23.33 -29.86 -9.47
CA GLY A 77 24.00 -28.59 -9.72
C GLY A 77 25.42 -28.64 -9.20
N THR A 78 26.41 -28.41 -10.05
CA THR A 78 27.82 -28.51 -9.70
C THR A 78 28.50 -27.14 -9.70
N VAL A 79 29.42 -26.96 -8.75
CA VAL A 79 30.31 -25.79 -8.65
C VAL A 79 31.74 -26.27 -8.54
N SER A 80 32.57 -25.96 -9.54
CA SER A 80 33.98 -26.35 -9.58
C SER A 80 34.86 -25.33 -8.86
N LEU A 81 35.47 -25.73 -7.75
CA LEU A 81 36.43 -24.93 -6.99
C LEU A 81 37.85 -25.36 -7.34
N THR A 82 38.42 -24.76 -8.40
CA THR A 82 39.77 -25.12 -8.90
C THR A 82 40.90 -24.25 -8.34
N THR A 83 40.55 -23.18 -7.64
CA THR A 83 41.50 -22.20 -7.10
C THR A 83 41.11 -21.96 -5.65
N ASP A 84 42.07 -22.12 -4.75
CA ASP A 84 41.86 -21.85 -3.33
C ASP A 84 41.81 -20.34 -3.06
N GLY A 85 41.07 -19.93 -2.03
CA GLY A 85 40.87 -18.52 -1.70
C GLY A 85 39.83 -17.78 -2.56
N ALA A 86 39.06 -18.48 -3.41
CA ALA A 86 38.01 -17.88 -4.24
C ALA A 86 36.61 -18.40 -3.87
N THR A 87 35.62 -17.48 -3.82
CA THR A 87 34.20 -17.82 -3.62
C THR A 87 33.48 -17.87 -4.96
N GLN A 88 32.66 -18.90 -5.15
CA GLN A 88 31.73 -19.02 -6.26
C GLN A 88 30.30 -18.89 -5.73
N ARG A 89 29.48 -18.06 -6.38
CA ARG A 89 28.12 -17.72 -5.94
C ARG A 89 27.08 -18.04 -7.00
N ALA A 90 25.93 -18.57 -6.57
CA ALA A 90 24.68 -18.61 -7.33
C ALA A 90 23.57 -17.88 -6.55
N THR A 91 22.70 -17.13 -7.24
CA THR A 91 21.63 -16.35 -6.60
C THR A 91 20.30 -16.45 -7.35
N GLN A 92 19.21 -16.30 -6.61
CA GLN A 92 17.87 -16.07 -7.14
C GLN A 92 17.21 -14.86 -6.45
N PRO A 93 16.33 -14.12 -7.14
CA PRO A 93 15.53 -13.09 -6.51
C PRO A 93 14.56 -13.71 -5.49
N ALA A 94 14.22 -12.94 -4.47
CA ALA A 94 13.20 -13.26 -3.48
C ALA A 94 12.56 -11.96 -3.01
N THR A 95 11.31 -12.03 -2.60
CA THR A 95 10.51 -10.88 -2.16
C THR A 95 10.09 -10.97 -0.70
N GLY A 96 10.30 -12.12 -0.06
CA GLY A 96 9.99 -12.33 1.35
C GLY A 96 11.11 -11.92 2.29
N VAL A 97 10.70 -11.60 3.51
CA VAL A 97 11.61 -11.59 4.66
C VAL A 97 11.54 -12.94 5.38
N ASN A 98 10.38 -13.60 5.45
CA ASN A 98 10.22 -14.91 6.09
C ASN A 98 10.58 -16.06 5.14
N ASN A 99 11.88 -16.18 4.86
CA ASN A 99 12.40 -17.19 3.94
C ASN A 99 12.80 -18.46 4.70
N ASP A 100 12.46 -19.62 4.13
CA ASP A 100 12.80 -20.94 4.65
C ASP A 100 13.27 -21.82 3.51
N VAL A 101 14.54 -22.21 3.51
CA VAL A 101 15.17 -22.91 2.39
C VAL A 101 15.89 -24.14 2.91
N VAL A 102 15.66 -25.28 2.26
CA VAL A 102 16.41 -26.52 2.44
C VAL A 102 17.12 -26.91 1.15
N VAL A 103 18.36 -27.37 1.26
CA VAL A 103 19.15 -27.87 0.13
C VAL A 103 20.05 -29.03 0.56
N THR A 104 20.27 -29.98 -0.34
CA THR A 104 21.23 -31.08 -0.17
C THR A 104 22.58 -30.68 -0.76
N VAL A 105 23.65 -30.90 -0.01
CA VAL A 105 25.02 -30.54 -0.38
C VAL A 105 25.94 -31.76 -0.25
N SER A 106 26.83 -31.98 -1.24
CA SER A 106 27.91 -32.97 -1.13
C SER A 106 29.19 -32.49 -1.83
N LEU A 107 30.32 -33.12 -1.50
CA LEU A 107 31.62 -32.79 -2.09
C LEU A 107 32.15 -33.95 -2.94
N SER A 108 32.87 -33.66 -4.03
CA SER A 108 33.52 -34.70 -4.83
C SER A 108 34.71 -35.36 -4.14
N LYS A 109 35.31 -34.67 -3.15
CA LYS A 109 36.47 -35.12 -2.36
C LYS A 109 36.35 -34.58 -0.94
N THR A 110 36.93 -35.29 0.03
CA THR A 110 37.14 -34.74 1.36
C THR A 110 38.17 -33.61 1.27
N PRO A 111 37.86 -32.40 1.77
CA PRO A 111 38.77 -31.26 1.67
C PRO A 111 40.02 -31.47 2.55
N THR A 112 41.15 -30.85 2.17
CA THR A 112 42.36 -30.77 3.01
C THR A 112 42.45 -29.39 3.66
N GLY A 113 43.58 -29.04 4.30
CA GLY A 113 43.79 -27.68 4.83
C GLY A 113 42.77 -27.31 5.91
N THR A 114 42.16 -26.12 5.80
CA THR A 114 41.13 -25.68 6.76
C THR A 114 39.71 -26.04 6.30
N GLY A 115 39.52 -26.71 5.16
CA GLY A 115 38.24 -27.29 4.74
C GLY A 115 37.59 -26.60 3.54
N ALA A 116 36.31 -26.91 3.31
CA ALA A 116 35.46 -26.26 2.33
C ALA A 116 34.25 -25.63 3.04
N PHE A 117 33.84 -24.45 2.61
CA PHE A 117 32.77 -23.67 3.22
C PHE A 117 31.63 -23.51 2.21
N ILE A 118 30.43 -23.88 2.63
CA ILE A 118 29.20 -23.71 1.85
C ILE A 118 28.27 -22.84 2.67
N SER A 119 27.89 -21.69 2.12
CA SER A 119 26.94 -20.79 2.78
C SER A 119 25.60 -20.86 2.10
N VAL A 120 24.55 -21.17 2.87
CA VAL A 120 23.16 -21.06 2.45
C VAL A 120 22.61 -19.77 3.05
N SER A 121 22.24 -18.84 2.18
CA SER A 121 21.82 -17.50 2.59
C SER A 121 20.41 -17.22 2.07
N PRO A 122 19.36 -17.48 2.87
CA PRO A 122 17.99 -17.31 2.42
C PRO A 122 17.58 -15.84 2.29
N ARG A 123 18.42 -14.90 2.75
CA ARG A 123 18.19 -13.46 2.65
C ARG A 123 19.47 -12.70 2.30
N ARG A 124 19.60 -12.29 1.03
CA ARG A 124 20.68 -11.45 0.48
C ARG A 124 20.12 -10.12 -0.02
N THR A 125 20.58 -9.04 0.60
CA THR A 125 20.21 -7.66 0.26
C THR A 125 21.31 -6.97 -0.53
N SER A 126 21.13 -5.68 -0.82
CA SER A 126 22.18 -4.81 -1.37
C SER A 126 23.35 -4.54 -0.42
N THR A 127 23.17 -4.73 0.90
CA THR A 127 24.22 -4.49 1.90
C THR A 127 25.10 -5.73 2.13
N GLY A 128 24.52 -6.92 1.94
CA GLY A 128 25.18 -8.18 2.25
C GLY A 128 24.16 -9.30 2.40
N GLN A 129 24.47 -10.31 3.19
CA GLN A 129 23.61 -11.48 3.36
C GLN A 129 23.70 -12.09 4.77
N TYR A 130 22.61 -12.71 5.19
CA TYR A 130 22.59 -13.63 6.33
C TYR A 130 22.93 -15.04 5.86
N ALA A 131 23.96 -15.65 6.44
CA ALA A 131 24.51 -16.92 5.99
C ALA A 131 24.54 -17.95 7.12
N ALA A 132 24.00 -19.14 6.84
CA ALA A 132 24.40 -20.36 7.55
C ALA A 132 25.62 -20.94 6.84
N LYS A 133 26.80 -20.76 7.43
CA LYS A 133 28.08 -21.22 6.89
C LYS A 133 28.38 -22.62 7.41
N VAL A 134 28.26 -23.61 6.53
CA VAL A 134 28.54 -25.02 6.78
C VAL A 134 29.96 -25.33 6.32
N ARG A 135 30.80 -25.79 7.23
CA ARG A 135 32.20 -26.12 6.94
C ARG A 135 32.42 -27.62 7.01
N PHE A 136 33.01 -28.16 5.95
CA PHE A 136 33.42 -29.55 5.82
C PHE A 136 34.91 -29.63 6.17
N LEU A 137 35.24 -30.35 7.24
CA LEU A 137 36.62 -30.45 7.75
C LEU A 137 37.37 -31.66 7.14
N PRO A 138 38.71 -31.63 7.11
CA PRO A 138 39.51 -32.77 6.63
C PRO A 138 39.33 -34.06 7.44
N THR A 139 38.90 -33.93 8.70
CA THR A 139 38.56 -35.07 9.56
C THR A 139 37.26 -35.77 9.15
N GLY A 140 36.48 -35.18 8.23
CA GLY A 140 35.14 -35.63 7.87
C GLY A 140 34.03 -35.07 8.77
N ALA A 141 34.36 -34.25 9.78
CA ALA A 141 33.37 -33.55 10.58
C ALA A 141 32.72 -32.37 9.82
N VAL A 142 31.51 -31.99 10.23
CA VAL A 142 30.79 -30.82 9.70
C VAL A 142 30.52 -29.84 10.83
N SER A 143 30.81 -28.56 10.63
CA SER A 143 30.49 -27.48 11.58
C SER A 143 29.57 -26.42 10.96
N LEU A 144 28.88 -25.68 11.81
CA LEU A 144 27.93 -24.64 11.47
C LEU A 144 28.27 -23.33 12.19
N THR A 145 28.23 -22.22 11.45
CA THR A 145 28.33 -20.84 11.94
C THR A 145 27.15 -20.04 11.38
N LEU A 146 26.55 -19.16 12.17
CA LEU A 146 25.62 -18.14 11.65
C LEU A 146 26.35 -16.81 11.58
N SER A 147 26.34 -16.17 10.42
CA SER A 147 27.07 -14.93 10.17
C SER A 147 26.29 -13.98 9.28
N ARG A 148 26.65 -12.70 9.33
CA ARG A 148 26.35 -11.73 8.28
C ARG A 148 27.62 -11.41 7.48
N LEU A 149 27.49 -11.38 6.16
CA LEU A 149 28.59 -11.13 5.22
C LEU A 149 28.29 -9.88 4.37
N SER A 150 29.15 -8.86 4.41
CA SER A 150 28.98 -7.69 3.54
C SER A 150 29.15 -8.04 2.06
N THR A 151 28.81 -7.11 1.17
CA THR A 151 29.12 -7.23 -0.27
C THR A 151 30.62 -7.38 -0.55
N SER A 152 31.48 -6.90 0.34
CA SER A 152 32.94 -7.07 0.31
C SER A 152 33.45 -8.30 1.08
N TRP A 153 32.56 -9.21 1.49
CA TRP A 153 32.86 -10.42 2.26
C TRP A 153 33.41 -10.19 3.67
N ALA A 154 33.22 -9.00 4.24
CA ALA A 154 33.52 -8.78 5.65
C ALA A 154 32.53 -9.57 6.50
N GLU A 155 33.05 -10.48 7.32
CA GLU A 155 32.24 -11.37 8.15
C GLU A 155 32.04 -10.79 9.55
N THR A 156 30.79 -10.75 9.99
CA THR A 156 30.45 -10.64 11.42
C THR A 156 29.78 -11.94 11.86
N VAL A 157 30.42 -12.62 12.80
CA VAL A 157 29.89 -13.87 13.39
C VAL A 157 28.76 -13.53 14.37
N ILE A 158 27.60 -14.15 14.16
CA ILE A 158 26.40 -14.02 15.00
C ILE A 158 26.33 -15.20 15.98
N VAL A 159 26.52 -16.44 15.49
CA VAL A 159 26.70 -17.64 16.31
C VAL A 159 28.05 -18.26 15.99
N LYS A 160 28.86 -18.47 17.03
CA LYS A 160 30.20 -19.07 16.91
C LYS A 160 30.14 -20.48 16.31
N GLU A 161 31.20 -20.86 15.60
CA GLU A 161 31.33 -22.16 14.94
C GLU A 161 31.21 -23.32 15.95
N ALA A 162 30.33 -24.27 15.66
CA ALA A 162 30.16 -25.50 16.44
C ALA A 162 30.08 -26.73 15.54
N THR A 163 30.64 -27.86 15.98
CA THR A 163 30.54 -29.14 15.25
C THR A 163 29.11 -29.71 15.38
N VAL A 164 28.51 -30.10 14.27
CA VAL A 164 27.18 -30.71 14.23
C VAL A 164 27.32 -32.22 14.44
N SER A 165 26.81 -32.72 15.57
CA SER A 165 26.92 -34.13 15.93
C SER A 165 26.14 -35.03 14.96
N GLY A 166 26.68 -36.21 14.63
CA GLY A 166 26.01 -37.20 13.79
C GLY A 166 26.03 -36.92 12.28
N VAL A 167 26.72 -35.87 11.82
CA VAL A 167 26.85 -35.52 10.40
C VAL A 167 28.26 -35.78 9.90
N LYS A 168 28.40 -36.48 8.77
CA LYS A 168 29.70 -36.78 8.13
C LYS A 168 29.80 -36.10 6.77
N GLY A 169 30.85 -35.31 6.59
CA GLY A 169 31.12 -34.50 5.41
C GLY A 169 32.26 -35.03 4.53
N THR A 170 32.35 -36.35 4.34
CA THR A 170 33.36 -36.97 3.47
C THR A 170 32.94 -36.93 1.99
N ALA A 171 33.85 -37.28 1.08
CA ALA A 171 33.56 -37.40 -0.35
C ALA A 171 32.26 -38.19 -0.63
N GLY A 172 31.34 -37.59 -1.39
CA GLY A 172 30.06 -38.18 -1.76
C GLY A 172 28.99 -38.18 -0.66
N SER A 173 29.33 -37.87 0.59
CA SER A 173 28.35 -37.79 1.67
C SER A 173 27.41 -36.59 1.44
N GLN A 174 26.11 -36.86 1.43
CA GLN A 174 25.07 -35.85 1.28
C GLN A 174 24.63 -35.32 2.65
N VAL A 175 24.64 -33.99 2.78
CA VAL A 175 24.27 -33.24 3.97
C VAL A 175 23.12 -32.32 3.62
N ARG A 176 22.02 -32.37 4.38
CA ARG A 176 20.89 -31.45 4.22
C ARG A 176 21.09 -30.25 5.14
N VAL A 177 20.85 -29.06 4.59
CA VAL A 177 20.98 -27.78 5.30
C VAL A 177 19.65 -27.05 5.14
N ARG A 178 18.99 -26.74 6.26
CA ARG A 178 17.79 -25.89 6.27
C ARG A 178 18.09 -24.61 7.02
N VAL A 179 17.76 -23.48 6.42
CA VAL A 179 17.99 -22.14 6.97
C VAL A 179 16.72 -21.35 6.90
N GLN A 180 16.37 -20.71 8.01
CA GLN A 180 15.22 -19.83 8.12
C GLN A 180 15.66 -18.43 8.54
N THR A 181 15.18 -17.42 7.83
CA THR A 181 15.16 -16.05 8.33
C THR A 181 13.72 -15.65 8.56
N SER A 182 13.39 -15.09 9.72
CA SER A 182 12.06 -14.57 10.00
C SER A 182 12.13 -13.20 10.66
N GLY A 183 11.21 -12.31 10.28
CA GLY A 183 11.11 -10.96 10.81
C GLY A 183 12.21 -10.01 10.34
N THR A 184 11.99 -8.74 10.63
CA THR A 184 12.91 -7.61 10.42
C THR A 184 12.87 -6.77 11.68
N ALA A 185 14.03 -6.51 12.29
CA ALA A 185 14.21 -5.80 13.56
C ALA A 185 13.78 -6.55 14.86
N PRO A 186 14.50 -7.62 15.26
CA PRO A 186 15.65 -8.21 14.59
C PRO A 186 15.25 -9.28 13.58
N THR A 187 16.15 -9.58 12.64
CA THR A 187 16.04 -10.80 11.85
C THR A 187 16.41 -11.98 12.72
N THR A 188 15.49 -12.91 12.92
CA THR A 188 15.79 -14.21 13.53
C THR A 188 16.37 -15.12 12.45
N LEU A 189 17.60 -15.59 12.64
CA LEU A 189 18.29 -16.54 11.78
C LEU A 189 18.41 -17.89 12.50
N ARG A 190 17.93 -18.96 11.88
CA ARG A 190 18.02 -20.33 12.40
C ARG A 190 18.54 -21.27 11.34
N ALA A 191 19.31 -22.26 11.74
CA ALA A 191 19.76 -23.30 10.83
C ALA A 191 19.83 -24.67 11.51
N LYS A 192 19.59 -25.72 10.72
CA LYS A 192 19.83 -27.11 11.10
C LYS A 192 20.50 -27.85 9.95
N VAL A 193 21.34 -28.81 10.33
CA VAL A 193 22.16 -29.59 9.42
C VAL A 193 22.07 -31.05 9.84
N TRP A 194 21.82 -31.96 8.89
CA TRP A 194 21.73 -33.39 9.15
C TRP A 194 22.18 -34.24 7.96
N GLN A 195 22.47 -35.52 8.19
CA GLN A 195 22.83 -36.46 7.14
C GLN A 195 21.62 -36.76 6.25
N ALA A 196 21.77 -36.73 4.92
CA ALA A 196 20.72 -37.18 4.02
C ALA A 196 20.42 -38.68 4.26
N GLY A 197 19.14 -39.05 4.22
CA GLY A 197 18.65 -40.39 4.59
C GLY A 197 18.29 -40.56 6.07
N SER A 198 18.70 -39.63 6.95
CA SER A 198 18.25 -39.55 8.35
C SER A 198 17.03 -38.63 8.48
N SER A 199 16.24 -38.81 9.56
CA SER A 199 15.13 -37.91 9.89
C SER A 199 15.60 -36.49 10.17
N GLU A 200 14.84 -35.48 9.70
CA GLU A 200 15.10 -34.08 10.01
C GLU A 200 15.02 -33.84 11.53
N PRO A 201 16.02 -33.19 12.15
CA PRO A 201 15.98 -32.86 13.57
C PRO A 201 14.79 -31.94 13.93
N SER A 202 14.13 -32.25 15.04
CA SER A 202 13.04 -31.42 15.59
C SER A 202 13.53 -30.08 16.13
N GLY A 203 14.75 -30.04 16.67
CA GLY A 203 15.42 -28.81 17.16
C GLY A 203 16.28 -28.11 16.11
N TRP A 204 16.49 -26.81 16.30
CA TRP A 204 17.45 -26.01 15.52
C TRP A 204 18.87 -26.20 16.06
N ALA A 205 19.85 -26.40 15.17
CA ALA A 205 21.26 -26.55 15.58
C ALA A 205 21.88 -25.19 15.97
N ALA A 206 21.40 -24.09 15.37
CA ALA A 206 21.76 -22.73 15.75
C ALA A 206 20.53 -21.81 15.59
N THR A 207 20.41 -20.83 16.47
CA THR A 207 19.37 -19.78 16.43
C THR A 207 19.95 -18.50 17.04
N ALA A 208 19.77 -17.38 16.37
CA ALA A 208 20.12 -16.06 16.89
C ALA A 208 19.31 -14.96 16.22
N THR A 209 19.42 -13.76 16.76
CA THR A 209 18.83 -12.53 16.22
C THR A 209 19.92 -11.54 15.82
N ASP A 210 19.75 -10.86 14.69
CA ASP A 210 20.65 -9.79 14.26
C ASP A 210 19.86 -8.54 13.82
N SER A 211 20.32 -7.38 14.27
CA SER A 211 19.64 -6.09 14.06
C SER A 211 20.38 -5.17 13.09
N ALA A 212 21.32 -5.69 12.27
CA ALA A 212 22.05 -4.86 11.31
C ALA A 212 21.15 -4.44 10.15
N SER A 213 20.57 -3.23 10.22
CA SER A 213 19.55 -2.67 9.32
C SER A 213 19.72 -3.03 7.84
N GLY A 214 20.91 -2.87 7.27
CA GLY A 214 21.15 -3.13 5.85
C GLY A 214 20.96 -4.59 5.40
N TYR A 215 20.97 -5.55 6.33
CA TYR A 215 20.81 -6.99 6.03
C TYR A 215 19.36 -7.47 6.16
N GLN A 216 18.47 -6.65 6.71
CA GLN A 216 17.16 -7.11 7.17
C GLN A 216 16.05 -6.95 6.13
N ALA A 217 16.25 -6.13 5.09
CA ALA A 217 15.30 -6.01 3.98
C ALA A 217 15.03 -7.36 3.29
N ALA A 218 13.89 -7.45 2.59
CA ALA A 218 13.63 -8.57 1.70
C ALA A 218 14.81 -8.77 0.74
N GLY A 219 15.22 -10.01 0.55
CA GLY A 219 16.49 -10.30 -0.10
C GLY A 219 16.53 -11.70 -0.68
N GLY A 220 17.19 -11.81 -1.84
CA GLY A 220 17.31 -13.03 -2.63
C GLY A 220 18.01 -14.19 -1.92
N LEU A 221 17.84 -15.39 -2.46
CA LEU A 221 18.65 -16.55 -2.09
C LEU A 221 20.08 -16.40 -2.64
N ALA A 222 21.08 -16.76 -1.84
CA ALA A 222 22.45 -16.99 -2.30
C ALA A 222 23.00 -18.33 -1.79
N LEU A 223 23.64 -19.07 -2.70
CA LEU A 223 24.42 -20.26 -2.41
C LEU A 223 25.88 -19.97 -2.75
N ASP A 224 26.73 -19.95 -1.73
CA ASP A 224 28.15 -19.63 -1.88
C ASP A 224 29.01 -20.84 -1.55
N SER A 225 30.00 -21.10 -2.40
CA SER A 225 30.98 -22.16 -2.25
C SER A 225 32.38 -21.57 -2.20
N TYR A 226 33.10 -21.80 -1.11
CA TYR A 226 34.44 -21.28 -0.90
C TYR A 226 35.40 -22.41 -0.50
N LEU A 227 36.57 -22.42 -1.15
CA LEU A 227 37.64 -23.36 -0.87
C LEU A 227 38.76 -22.61 -0.14
N SER A 228 39.13 -23.04 1.07
CA SER A 228 40.19 -22.37 1.82
C SER A 228 41.57 -22.57 1.22
N ARG A 229 42.50 -21.67 1.52
CA ARG A 229 43.92 -21.79 1.13
C ARG A 229 44.49 -23.15 1.57
N SER A 230 45.32 -23.74 0.71
CA SER A 230 45.96 -25.06 0.89
C SER A 230 44.99 -26.26 0.89
N SER A 231 43.75 -26.07 0.44
CA SER A 231 42.81 -27.17 0.19
C SER A 231 42.91 -27.69 -1.25
N VAL A 232 42.77 -29.00 -1.43
CA VAL A 232 42.70 -29.62 -2.76
C VAL A 232 41.48 -29.13 -3.55
N ALA A 233 41.67 -28.91 -4.86
CA ALA A 233 40.58 -28.60 -5.77
C ALA A 233 39.50 -29.69 -5.73
N LEU A 234 38.24 -29.26 -5.65
CA LEU A 234 37.07 -30.12 -5.53
C LEU A 234 35.85 -29.51 -6.19
N THR A 235 34.78 -30.30 -6.27
CA THR A 235 33.48 -29.89 -6.79
C THR A 235 32.46 -29.96 -5.65
N VAL A 236 31.73 -28.87 -5.45
CA VAL A 236 30.53 -28.86 -4.61
C VAL A 236 29.34 -29.24 -5.46
N ARG A 237 28.47 -30.10 -4.94
CA ARG A 237 27.23 -30.52 -5.58
C ARG A 237 26.05 -30.09 -4.73
N PHE A 238 25.06 -29.50 -5.38
CA PHE A 238 23.77 -29.10 -4.83
C PHE A 238 22.67 -29.93 -5.48
N ASP A 239 21.71 -30.33 -4.67
CA ASP A 239 20.54 -31.11 -5.07
C ASP A 239 19.36 -30.81 -4.14
N ASP A 240 18.15 -31.21 -4.52
CA ASP A 240 16.92 -31.11 -3.74
C ASP A 240 16.70 -29.73 -3.07
N LEU A 241 16.91 -28.63 -3.82
CA LEU A 241 16.58 -27.31 -3.31
C LEU A 241 15.06 -27.20 -3.21
N ALA A 242 14.54 -26.81 -2.04
CA ALA A 242 13.13 -26.53 -1.83
C ALA A 242 12.96 -25.46 -0.75
N GLY A 243 11.88 -24.68 -0.80
CA GLY A 243 11.59 -23.70 0.23
C GLY A 243 10.59 -22.62 -0.16
N THR A 244 10.47 -21.62 0.70
CA THR A 244 9.69 -20.40 0.49
C THR A 244 10.62 -19.18 0.53
N LEU A 245 10.44 -18.29 -0.44
CA LEU A 245 11.17 -17.04 -0.66
C LEU A 245 10.23 -15.82 -0.75
N ALA A 246 8.97 -15.98 -0.33
CA ALA A 246 7.98 -14.93 -0.16
C ALA A 246 7.21 -15.13 1.14
N ASP A 247 6.63 -14.05 1.66
CA ASP A 247 5.75 -14.10 2.81
C ASP A 247 4.37 -14.65 2.38
N PRO A 248 3.74 -15.55 3.16
CA PRO A 248 2.46 -16.12 2.81
C PRO A 248 1.35 -15.06 2.80
N VAL A 249 0.50 -15.10 1.76
CA VAL A 249 -0.72 -14.29 1.68
C VAL A 249 -1.70 -14.80 2.73
N VAL A 250 -2.06 -13.96 3.70
CA VAL A 250 -3.04 -14.30 4.73
C VAL A 250 -4.44 -14.01 4.19
N VAL A 251 -5.23 -15.07 3.98
CA VAL A 251 -6.66 -14.97 3.62
C VAL A 251 -7.49 -14.93 4.92
N PRO A 252 -8.41 -13.95 5.10
CA PRO A 252 -9.24 -13.87 6.30
C PRO A 252 -10.33 -14.95 6.34
N PRO A 253 -10.74 -15.45 7.53
CA PRO A 253 -11.82 -16.43 7.69
C PRO A 253 -13.23 -15.81 7.52
N PRO A 254 -14.25 -16.60 7.13
CA PRO A 254 -15.60 -16.08 6.88
C PRO A 254 -16.33 -15.65 8.18
N PRO A 255 -17.21 -14.63 8.13
CA PRO A 255 -17.82 -14.03 9.31
C PRO A 255 -18.98 -14.88 9.91
N PRO A 256 -19.21 -14.83 11.24
CA PRO A 256 -20.33 -15.47 11.92
C PRO A 256 -21.65 -14.66 11.82
N PRO A 257 -22.83 -15.29 11.99
CA PRO A 257 -24.13 -14.63 11.82
C PRO A 257 -24.51 -13.69 12.98
N PRO A 258 -25.27 -12.60 12.73
CA PRO A 258 -25.54 -11.55 13.72
C PRO A 258 -26.64 -11.90 14.75
N PRO A 259 -26.55 -11.40 16.01
CA PRO A 259 -27.58 -11.54 17.04
C PRO A 259 -28.68 -10.45 16.96
N PRO A 260 -29.85 -10.66 17.61
CA PRO A 260 -31.01 -9.76 17.51
C PRO A 260 -30.89 -8.47 18.35
N PRO A 261 -31.54 -7.36 17.97
CA PRO A 261 -31.29 -6.03 18.52
C PRO A 261 -32.05 -5.71 19.83
N PRO A 262 -31.46 -4.94 20.77
CA PRO A 262 -32.11 -4.35 21.95
C PRO A 262 -32.78 -2.98 21.68
N PRO A 263 -33.62 -2.46 22.61
CA PRO A 263 -34.49 -1.28 22.38
C PRO A 263 -33.77 0.08 22.50
N PRO A 264 -34.33 1.17 21.93
CA PRO A 264 -33.56 2.36 21.55
C PRO A 264 -33.41 3.43 22.66
N PRO A 265 -32.24 4.12 22.75
CA PRO A 265 -32.02 5.33 23.56
C PRO A 265 -32.47 6.65 22.87
N PRO A 266 -32.50 7.80 23.59
CA PRO A 266 -33.01 9.10 23.11
C PRO A 266 -32.17 9.72 21.97
N PRO A 267 -32.74 10.65 21.18
CA PRO A 267 -32.22 10.97 19.86
C PRO A 267 -30.94 11.84 19.91
N PRO A 268 -29.89 11.47 19.18
CA PRO A 268 -28.66 12.26 19.02
C PRO A 268 -28.86 13.49 18.11
N PRO A 269 -27.92 14.47 18.15
CA PRO A 269 -27.90 15.61 17.22
C PRO A 269 -27.93 15.18 15.75
N PRO A 270 -28.32 16.08 14.81
CA PRO A 270 -28.57 15.72 13.42
C PRO A 270 -27.37 15.02 12.81
N VAL A 271 -27.55 13.74 12.51
CA VAL A 271 -26.63 12.94 11.71
C VAL A 271 -26.53 13.62 10.33
N PRO A 272 -25.32 13.85 9.78
CA PRO A 272 -25.17 14.09 8.35
C PRO A 272 -25.96 13.00 7.61
N PRO A 273 -26.75 13.35 6.58
CA PRO A 273 -27.73 12.42 6.02
C PRO A 273 -27.08 11.07 5.70
N ALA A 274 -27.70 9.99 6.18
CA ALA A 274 -27.39 8.64 5.73
C ALA A 274 -27.36 8.62 4.21
N ASN A 275 -26.38 7.88 3.68
CA ASN A 275 -26.06 7.74 2.27
C ASN A 275 -27.31 7.85 1.35
N PRO A 276 -27.49 8.95 0.60
CA PRO A 276 -28.69 9.16 -0.22
C PRO A 276 -28.78 8.25 -1.46
N ASP A 277 -27.82 7.35 -1.69
CA ASP A 277 -27.68 6.58 -2.93
C ASP A 277 -27.87 5.06 -2.83
N GLY A 278 -28.29 4.49 -1.69
CA GLY A 278 -28.82 3.12 -1.63
C GLY A 278 -27.87 1.94 -1.94
N ARG A 279 -26.63 2.20 -2.38
CA ARG A 279 -25.59 1.17 -2.56
C ARG A 279 -25.31 0.47 -1.21
N PRO A 280 -25.05 -0.85 -1.17
CA PRO A 280 -24.19 -1.39 -0.12
C PRO A 280 -22.81 -0.74 -0.32
N SER A 281 -22.60 0.41 0.33
CA SER A 281 -21.30 1.08 0.39
C SER A 281 -20.23 0.02 0.64
N VAL A 282 -19.06 0.16 0.00
CA VAL A 282 -17.86 -0.53 0.49
C VAL A 282 -17.85 -0.41 2.01
N THR A 283 -17.73 -1.51 2.75
CA THR A 283 -17.70 -1.46 4.22
C THR A 283 -16.38 -0.80 4.63
N ALA A 284 -16.39 0.53 4.62
CA ALA A 284 -15.28 1.41 4.87
C ALA A 284 -15.47 2.10 6.21
N GLY A 285 -14.37 2.61 6.74
CA GLY A 285 -14.35 3.24 8.06
C GLY A 285 -14.02 2.25 9.16
N ALA A 286 -13.78 2.82 10.34
CA ALA A 286 -13.55 2.05 11.55
C ALA A 286 -14.83 1.39 12.04
N ALA A 287 -14.70 0.23 12.68
CA ALA A 287 -15.76 -0.26 13.54
C ALA A 287 -16.16 0.83 14.57
N PRO A 288 -17.45 0.97 14.94
CA PRO A 288 -17.86 1.91 15.96
C PRO A 288 -17.02 1.73 17.23
N LEU A 289 -16.51 2.82 17.79
CA LEU A 289 -15.70 2.72 19.00
C LEU A 289 -16.49 2.05 20.13
N GLY A 290 -15.81 1.23 20.93
CA GLY A 290 -16.45 0.40 21.95
C GLY A 290 -17.15 -0.86 21.44
N THR A 291 -17.01 -1.22 20.15
CA THR A 291 -17.54 -2.49 19.61
C THR A 291 -16.46 -3.51 19.23
N THR A 292 -15.19 -3.18 19.46
CA THR A 292 -14.07 -4.06 19.12
C THR A 292 -13.70 -4.96 20.30
N GLU A 293 -13.47 -6.24 20.02
CA GLU A 293 -13.16 -7.27 21.04
C GLU A 293 -11.66 -7.64 21.05
N TYR A 294 -10.77 -6.65 21.07
CA TYR A 294 -9.33 -6.92 21.04
C TYR A 294 -8.86 -7.60 22.32
N ALA A 295 -8.51 -8.89 22.23
CA ALA A 295 -7.99 -9.64 23.37
C ALA A 295 -6.82 -8.92 24.06
N ALA A 296 -6.90 -8.75 25.38
CA ALA A 296 -5.81 -8.25 26.19
C ALA A 296 -4.88 -9.42 26.56
N PRO A 297 -3.60 -9.42 26.14
CA PRO A 297 -2.68 -10.49 26.51
C PRO A 297 -2.40 -10.48 28.02
N ALA A 298 -1.99 -11.63 28.57
CA ALA A 298 -1.76 -11.79 30.01
C ALA A 298 -0.68 -10.82 30.57
N ASP A 299 0.25 -10.38 29.72
CA ASP A 299 1.31 -9.43 30.04
C ASP A 299 0.99 -8.00 29.58
N ALA A 300 -0.27 -7.67 29.29
CA ALA A 300 -0.70 -6.31 28.95
C ALA A 300 -0.38 -5.29 30.07
N ARG A 301 -0.28 -4.02 29.68
CA ARG A 301 -0.19 -2.87 30.59
C ARG A 301 -1.44 -2.02 30.46
N TYR A 302 -2.07 -1.72 31.58
CA TYR A 302 -3.38 -1.08 31.58
C TYR A 302 -3.28 0.39 31.97
N VAL A 303 -4.06 1.21 31.28
CA VAL A 303 -4.22 2.64 31.55
C VAL A 303 -5.71 2.93 31.70
N SER A 304 -6.07 3.78 32.66
CA SER A 304 -7.45 4.26 32.86
C SER A 304 -7.42 5.74 33.23
N PRO A 305 -8.39 6.57 32.82
CA PRO A 305 -8.43 7.98 33.23
C PRO A 305 -8.56 8.17 34.75
N THR A 306 -9.02 7.12 35.46
CA THR A 306 -9.15 7.08 36.93
C THR A 306 -8.01 6.37 37.64
N GLY A 307 -7.00 5.90 36.89
CA GLY A 307 -5.82 5.20 37.43
C GLY A 307 -4.83 6.14 38.15
N ASP A 308 -3.66 5.58 38.48
CA ASP A 308 -2.56 6.30 39.16
C ASP A 308 -1.21 5.94 38.52
N ASP A 309 -0.43 6.93 38.09
CA ASP A 309 0.87 6.71 37.44
C ASP A 309 1.96 6.18 38.38
N THR A 310 1.68 6.11 39.69
CA THR A 310 2.50 5.42 40.69
C THR A 310 2.12 3.94 40.87
N ALA A 311 1.00 3.50 40.29
CA ALA A 311 0.52 2.13 40.37
C ALA A 311 1.35 1.16 39.51
N ALA A 312 0.98 -0.13 39.56
CA ALA A 312 1.71 -1.20 38.91
C ALA A 312 1.49 -1.30 37.38
N GLY A 313 0.44 -0.66 36.84
CA GLY A 313 0.06 -0.78 35.43
C GLY A 313 -0.62 -2.11 35.09
N THR A 314 -1.19 -2.79 36.09
CA THR A 314 -2.00 -4.01 35.96
C THR A 314 -3.48 -3.64 35.79
N LEU A 315 -4.33 -4.61 35.45
CA LEU A 315 -5.77 -4.36 35.29
C LEU A 315 -6.41 -3.81 36.58
N ASP A 316 -6.04 -4.35 37.75
CA ASP A 316 -6.56 -3.93 39.06
C ASP A 316 -5.91 -2.64 39.59
N ALA A 317 -4.75 -2.26 39.04
CA ALA A 317 -4.00 -1.08 39.45
C ALA A 317 -3.40 -0.38 38.21
N PRO A 318 -4.28 0.18 37.34
CA PRO A 318 -3.86 0.75 36.05
C PRO A 318 -3.12 2.07 36.25
N TRP A 319 -2.25 2.39 35.30
CA TRP A 319 -1.70 3.74 35.19
C TRP A 319 -2.77 4.74 34.80
N ARG A 320 -2.52 6.04 35.05
CA ARG A 320 -3.45 7.09 34.67
C ARG A 320 -3.27 7.54 33.23
N THR A 321 -2.02 7.61 32.77
CA THR A 321 -1.65 8.25 31.51
C THR A 321 -1.05 7.27 30.51
N LEU A 322 -1.37 7.47 29.23
CA LEU A 322 -0.72 6.76 28.13
C LEU A 322 0.76 7.15 28.06
N ALA A 323 1.13 8.39 28.40
CA ALA A 323 2.53 8.81 28.52
C ALA A 323 3.32 7.93 29.50
N LYS A 324 2.76 7.62 30.68
CA LYS A 324 3.38 6.72 31.66
C LYS A 324 3.56 5.32 31.09
N ALA A 325 2.55 4.79 30.40
CA ALA A 325 2.61 3.49 29.78
C ALA A 325 3.67 3.42 28.68
N ILE A 326 3.71 4.41 27.79
CA ILE A 326 4.74 4.51 26.74
C ILE A 326 6.12 4.65 27.34
N ALA A 327 6.32 5.36 28.45
CA ALA A 327 7.63 5.45 29.09
C ALA A 327 8.08 4.11 29.69
N THR A 328 7.16 3.37 30.32
CA THR A 328 7.49 2.25 31.21
C THR A 328 7.40 0.88 30.54
N ALA A 329 6.45 0.66 29.63
CA ALA A 329 6.24 -0.63 28.99
C ALA A 329 7.49 -1.06 28.18
N PRO A 330 7.88 -2.34 28.16
CA PRO A 330 8.96 -2.80 27.29
C PRO A 330 8.55 -2.71 25.80
N SER A 331 9.55 -2.66 24.90
CA SER A 331 9.27 -2.78 23.46
C SER A 331 8.62 -4.13 23.15
N GLY A 332 7.62 -4.14 22.28
CA GLY A 332 6.79 -5.30 21.96
C GLY A 332 5.57 -5.48 22.87
N ALA A 333 5.42 -4.65 23.92
CA ALA A 333 4.28 -4.76 24.83
C ALA A 333 2.97 -4.28 24.21
N THR A 334 1.87 -4.78 24.76
CA THR A 334 0.51 -4.27 24.52
C THR A 334 0.09 -3.35 25.67
N VAL A 335 -0.23 -2.11 25.33
CA VAL A 335 -0.86 -1.11 26.21
C VAL A 335 -2.36 -1.11 25.92
N VAL A 336 -3.16 -1.38 26.94
CA VAL A 336 -4.62 -1.49 26.87
C VAL A 336 -5.23 -0.30 27.61
N LEU A 337 -5.97 0.52 26.88
CA LEU A 337 -6.65 1.71 27.38
C LEU A 337 -8.07 1.34 27.83
N ARG A 338 -8.43 1.68 29.06
CA ARG A 338 -9.79 1.58 29.58
C ARG A 338 -10.65 2.74 29.09
N ALA A 339 -11.95 2.56 29.13
CA ALA A 339 -12.95 3.50 28.64
C ALA A 339 -12.72 4.92 29.18
N GLY A 340 -12.93 5.89 28.30
CA GLY A 340 -12.93 7.32 28.63
C GLY A 340 -11.99 8.15 27.77
N SER A 341 -11.84 9.41 28.20
CA SER A 341 -11.11 10.44 27.47
C SER A 341 -9.76 10.75 28.13
N TYR A 342 -8.71 10.82 27.32
CA TYR A 342 -7.33 11.07 27.71
C TYR A 342 -6.84 12.36 27.04
N THR A 343 -6.63 13.41 27.82
CA THR A 343 -6.11 14.70 27.34
C THR A 343 -4.58 14.68 27.34
N GLU A 344 -3.99 14.10 26.30
CA GLU A 344 -2.54 13.93 26.19
C GLU A 344 -2.00 14.23 24.77
N ASN A 345 -0.72 14.56 24.72
CA ASN A 345 0.09 14.60 23.49
C ASN A 345 1.27 13.65 23.72
N VAL A 346 1.28 12.51 23.02
CA VAL A 346 2.24 11.43 23.26
C VAL A 346 3.02 11.04 22.02
N THR A 347 4.24 10.56 22.25
CA THR A 347 5.09 10.01 21.19
C THR A 347 5.55 8.61 21.56
N ILE A 348 5.27 7.62 20.71
CA ILE A 348 5.96 6.33 20.76
C ILE A 348 7.35 6.54 20.16
N PRO A 349 8.43 6.45 20.95
CA PRO A 349 9.75 6.87 20.49
C PRO A 349 10.38 5.87 19.52
N THR A 350 11.37 6.34 18.75
CA THR A 350 12.21 5.49 17.89
C THR A 350 12.79 4.33 18.68
N GLY A 351 12.76 3.11 18.10
CA GLY A 351 13.29 1.91 18.72
C GLY A 351 12.38 1.26 19.76
N LYS A 352 11.15 1.77 19.92
CA LYS A 352 10.13 1.20 20.81
C LYS A 352 8.89 0.81 20.03
N GLN A 353 8.72 -0.48 19.78
CA GLN A 353 7.49 -1.03 19.20
C GLN A 353 6.44 -1.16 20.30
N LEU A 354 5.21 -0.73 20.06
CA LEU A 354 4.09 -0.95 20.97
C LEU A 354 2.82 -1.31 20.20
N THR A 355 1.98 -2.15 20.80
CA THR A 355 0.54 -2.18 20.46
C THR A 355 -0.20 -1.30 21.44
N VAL A 356 -0.96 -0.32 20.96
CA VAL A 356 -1.89 0.49 21.77
C VAL A 356 -3.31 0.17 21.30
N GLN A 357 -4.15 -0.28 22.21
CA GLN A 357 -5.52 -0.68 21.91
C GLN A 357 -6.50 -0.29 23.01
N SER A 358 -7.79 -0.23 22.68
CA SER A 358 -8.86 -0.24 23.67
C SER A 358 -8.92 -1.59 24.40
N TYR A 359 -9.48 -1.57 25.61
CA TYR A 359 -10.00 -2.76 26.27
C TYR A 359 -11.23 -3.29 25.49
N PRO A 360 -11.48 -4.60 25.43
CA PRO A 360 -12.67 -5.15 24.77
C PRO A 360 -13.95 -4.40 25.15
N ASP A 361 -14.74 -4.03 24.14
CA ASP A 361 -16.04 -3.36 24.28
C ASP A 361 -16.01 -2.00 24.98
N GLU A 362 -14.83 -1.36 25.06
CA GLU A 362 -14.68 -0.06 25.71
C GLU A 362 -14.32 1.06 24.71
N GLU A 363 -15.05 2.18 24.81
CA GLU A 363 -14.84 3.37 24.00
C GLU A 363 -13.73 4.25 24.59
N VAL A 364 -12.72 4.58 23.77
CA VAL A 364 -11.52 5.30 24.19
C VAL A 364 -11.26 6.48 23.25
N TRP A 365 -11.00 7.65 23.83
CA TRP A 365 -10.64 8.87 23.10
C TRP A 365 -9.33 9.47 23.59
N LEU A 366 -8.41 9.77 22.67
CA LEU A 366 -7.43 10.84 22.88
C LEU A 366 -8.10 12.17 22.48
N ASP A 367 -8.18 13.12 23.40
CA ASP A 367 -8.92 14.36 23.20
C ASP A 367 -8.03 15.57 23.47
N GLY A 368 -7.79 16.38 22.44
CA GLY A 368 -6.96 17.58 22.51
C GLY A 368 -7.58 18.75 23.27
N SER A 369 -8.81 18.62 23.77
CA SER A 369 -9.57 19.69 24.40
C SER A 369 -9.77 19.52 25.92
N LYS A 370 -10.18 20.60 26.58
CA LYS A 370 -10.64 20.61 27.98
C LYS A 370 -11.99 21.28 28.12
N VAL A 371 -12.75 20.90 29.14
CA VAL A 371 -13.95 21.62 29.57
C VAL A 371 -13.56 22.97 30.16
N LEU A 372 -14.23 24.03 29.74
CA LEU A 372 -14.14 25.38 30.30
C LEU A 372 -15.37 25.64 31.17
N THR A 373 -15.13 25.98 32.44
CA THR A 373 -16.20 26.25 33.43
C THR A 373 -16.19 27.67 33.97
N ASN A 374 -15.14 28.45 33.69
CA ASN A 374 -14.89 29.78 34.27
C ASN A 374 -15.43 30.91 33.39
N TRP A 375 -16.71 30.84 33.04
CA TRP A 375 -17.36 31.83 32.18
C TRP A 375 -17.88 33.04 32.97
N ALA A 376 -17.64 34.23 32.43
CA ALA A 376 -18.22 35.49 32.89
C ALA A 376 -18.95 36.19 31.73
N THR A 377 -20.05 36.88 32.03
CA THR A 377 -20.75 37.71 31.05
C THR A 377 -19.87 38.89 30.62
N ASP A 378 -19.85 39.18 29.32
CA ASP A 378 -19.16 40.31 28.70
C ASP A 378 -20.07 40.92 27.63
N GLY A 379 -20.91 41.88 28.02
CA GLY A 379 -21.95 42.44 27.14
C GLY A 379 -22.90 41.36 26.62
N ALA A 380 -22.97 41.20 25.29
CA ALA A 380 -23.78 40.17 24.62
C ALA A 380 -23.05 38.83 24.40
N ALA A 381 -21.81 38.69 24.89
CA ALA A 381 -21.04 37.46 24.80
C ALA A 381 -20.61 36.98 26.19
N TRP A 382 -19.90 35.87 26.20
CA TRP A 382 -19.28 35.27 27.36
C TRP A 382 -17.77 35.29 27.21
N ARG A 383 -17.07 35.29 28.33
CA ARG A 383 -15.60 35.39 28.39
C ARG A 383 -15.04 34.40 29.40
N SER A 384 -14.01 33.67 29.01
CA SER A 384 -13.12 32.92 29.87
C SER A 384 -11.78 33.64 29.95
N ASP A 385 -11.33 33.93 31.17
CA ASP A 385 -10.05 34.58 31.44
C ASP A 385 -8.91 33.57 31.63
N GLY A 386 -7.67 34.03 31.43
CA GLY A 386 -6.47 33.20 31.62
C GLY A 386 -6.27 32.19 30.48
N TRP A 387 -6.79 32.49 29.29
CA TRP A 387 -6.52 31.72 28.08
C TRP A 387 -5.10 32.03 27.57
N THR A 388 -4.14 31.19 27.93
CA THR A 388 -2.71 31.38 27.60
C THR A 388 -2.20 30.39 26.55
N TYR A 389 -3.10 29.65 25.89
CA TYR A 389 -2.73 28.76 24.79
C TYR A 389 -2.57 29.56 23.50
N SER A 390 -1.43 29.39 22.83
CA SER A 390 -1.11 30.02 21.56
C SER A 390 -0.55 28.98 20.62
N PHE A 391 -1.06 28.96 19.40
CA PHE A 391 -0.70 27.99 18.37
C PHE A 391 -0.11 28.69 17.15
N ASP A 392 0.58 27.92 16.30
CA ASP A 392 1.13 28.44 15.06
C ASP A 392 0.02 28.61 14.01
N HIS A 393 -0.02 29.76 13.33
CA HIS A 393 -1.03 30.09 12.32
C HIS A 393 -0.43 30.14 10.91
N SER A 394 0.73 29.52 10.69
CA SER A 394 1.34 29.52 9.37
C SER A 394 0.44 28.75 8.40
N PRO A 395 0.15 29.29 7.21
CA PRO A 395 -0.77 28.67 6.27
C PRO A 395 -0.13 27.54 5.45
N THR A 396 1.17 27.31 5.60
CA THR A 396 1.94 26.34 4.81
C THR A 396 2.62 25.32 5.71
N TYR A 397 3.17 24.26 5.11
CA TYR A 397 3.99 23.29 5.85
C TYR A 397 5.32 23.84 6.39
N THR A 398 5.69 25.07 6.05
CA THR A 398 6.88 25.72 6.62
C THR A 398 6.46 26.70 7.70
N LYS A 399 6.83 26.40 8.95
CA LYS A 399 6.57 27.28 10.09
C LYS A 399 7.14 28.68 9.86
N GLY A 400 6.31 29.70 10.07
CA GLY A 400 6.63 31.12 9.87
C GLY A 400 6.64 31.58 8.41
N ALA A 401 6.43 30.69 7.43
CA ALA A 401 6.35 31.09 6.03
C ALA A 401 4.99 31.73 5.71
N PRO A 402 4.95 32.79 4.89
CA PRO A 402 3.70 33.39 4.46
C PRO A 402 2.94 32.46 3.52
N ASP A 403 1.67 32.80 3.26
CA ASP A 403 0.92 32.15 2.19
C ASP A 403 1.57 32.42 0.81
N GLY A 404 1.23 31.59 -0.16
CA GLY A 404 1.61 31.80 -1.55
C GLY A 404 0.89 33.00 -2.18
N THR A 405 1.34 33.40 -3.37
CA THR A 405 0.81 34.55 -4.10
C THR A 405 0.07 34.13 -5.37
N GLY A 406 -0.89 34.96 -5.81
CA GLY A 406 -1.65 34.70 -7.04
C GLY A 406 -2.62 33.52 -6.94
N THR A 407 -2.56 32.59 -7.89
CA THR A 407 -3.43 31.40 -7.98
C THR A 407 -2.99 30.24 -7.08
N TRP A 408 -1.74 30.25 -6.60
CA TRP A 408 -1.17 29.24 -5.70
C TRP A 408 -1.12 29.77 -4.26
N ARG A 409 -2.27 29.75 -3.58
CA ARG A 409 -2.42 30.16 -2.18
C ARG A 409 -3.20 29.10 -1.41
N TRP A 410 -2.80 28.84 -0.18
CA TRP A 410 -3.46 27.88 0.71
C TRP A 410 -4.75 28.45 1.25
N VAL A 411 -4.73 29.71 1.69
CA VAL A 411 -5.86 30.32 2.38
C VAL A 411 -6.85 30.86 1.35
N ASN A 412 -8.12 30.48 1.52
CA ASN A 412 -9.20 31.12 0.80
C ASN A 412 -9.43 32.52 1.41
N PRO A 413 -9.36 33.62 0.64
CA PRO A 413 -9.57 34.96 1.18
C PRO A 413 -10.93 35.19 1.83
N ALA A 414 -11.94 34.37 1.51
CA ALA A 414 -13.24 34.38 2.18
C ALA A 414 -13.19 33.81 3.60
N TYR A 415 -12.16 33.03 3.92
CA TYR A 415 -11.92 32.35 5.19
C TYR A 415 -10.50 32.62 5.70
N PRO A 416 -10.16 33.89 6.03
CA PRO A 416 -8.80 34.29 6.38
C PRO A 416 -8.28 33.66 7.68
N LEU A 417 -9.16 33.07 8.48
CA LEU A 417 -8.82 32.40 9.74
C LEU A 417 -8.65 30.88 9.59
N ALA A 418 -8.77 30.31 8.39
CA ALA A 418 -8.57 28.88 8.18
C ALA A 418 -7.29 28.28 8.81
N PRO A 419 -6.12 28.97 8.83
CA PRO A 419 -4.92 28.44 9.46
C PRO A 419 -4.85 28.64 10.99
N TYR A 420 -5.85 29.25 11.62
CA TYR A 420 -5.92 29.45 13.06
C TYR A 420 -6.53 28.19 13.70
N PRO A 421 -5.78 27.42 14.50
CA PRO A 421 -6.20 26.09 14.87
C PRO A 421 -6.97 26.05 16.20
N GLU A 422 -7.27 27.19 16.81
CA GLU A 422 -8.11 27.22 17.99
C GLU A 422 -9.49 26.64 17.65
N MET A 423 -10.06 25.83 18.54
CA MET A 423 -11.38 25.24 18.34
C MET A 423 -12.18 25.36 19.63
N VAL A 424 -13.47 25.67 19.49
CA VAL A 424 -14.43 25.68 20.60
C VAL A 424 -15.65 24.87 20.21
N PHE A 425 -16.15 24.06 21.14
CA PHE A 425 -17.32 23.21 20.96
C PHE A 425 -18.33 23.49 22.08
N VAL A 426 -19.62 23.53 21.75
CA VAL A 426 -20.73 23.60 22.70
C VAL A 426 -21.59 22.37 22.49
N ASP A 427 -21.68 21.50 23.49
CA ASP A 427 -22.34 20.18 23.41
C ASP A 427 -21.92 19.36 22.18
N GLY A 428 -20.61 19.39 21.88
CA GLY A 428 -20.03 18.71 20.71
C GLY A 428 -20.17 19.47 19.39
N VAL A 429 -20.88 20.59 19.33
CA VAL A 429 -21.04 21.40 18.10
C VAL A 429 -19.92 22.43 18.00
N ALA A 430 -19.12 22.34 16.93
CA ALA A 430 -18.04 23.29 16.65
C ALA A 430 -18.58 24.72 16.46
N GLN A 431 -17.89 25.70 17.04
CA GLN A 431 -18.16 27.12 16.93
C GLN A 431 -17.19 27.74 15.93
N ARG A 432 -17.63 28.73 15.15
CA ARG A 432 -16.78 29.38 14.13
C ARG A 432 -15.89 30.45 14.76
N GLN A 433 -14.59 30.43 14.47
CA GLN A 433 -13.69 31.50 14.91
C GLN A 433 -13.97 32.81 14.15
N VAL A 434 -13.88 33.96 14.83
CA VAL A 434 -13.99 35.29 14.22
C VAL A 434 -12.80 36.17 14.58
N ALA A 435 -12.50 37.15 13.74
CA ALA A 435 -11.24 37.91 13.80
C ALA A 435 -11.16 38.95 14.92
N SER A 436 -12.29 39.24 15.58
CA SER A 436 -12.33 40.28 16.60
C SER A 436 -13.45 40.04 17.61
N ARG A 437 -13.26 40.64 18.79
CA ARG A 437 -14.25 40.63 19.87
C ARG A 437 -15.63 41.13 19.45
N SER A 438 -15.69 42.16 18.58
CA SER A 438 -16.95 42.76 18.14
C SER A 438 -17.73 41.89 17.15
N ALA A 439 -17.07 40.92 16.52
CA ALA A 439 -17.71 39.96 15.61
C ALA A 439 -18.29 38.72 16.33
N VAL A 440 -18.11 38.63 17.66
CA VAL A 440 -18.61 37.50 18.46
C VAL A 440 -20.13 37.60 18.59
N VAL A 441 -20.83 36.57 18.09
CA VAL A 441 -22.28 36.39 18.06
C VAL A 441 -22.59 34.91 18.33
N PRO A 442 -23.83 34.49 18.62
CA PRO A 442 -24.16 33.09 18.81
C PRO A 442 -23.62 32.21 17.67
N GLY A 443 -22.99 31.08 18.01
CA GLY A 443 -22.31 30.19 17.06
C GLY A 443 -20.85 30.55 16.77
N THR A 444 -20.29 31.62 17.36
CA THR A 444 -18.90 32.04 17.12
C THR A 444 -18.07 32.24 18.38
N PHE A 445 -16.75 32.22 18.22
CA PHE A 445 -15.79 32.51 19.29
C PHE A 445 -14.61 33.36 18.80
N TYR A 446 -13.90 34.00 19.73
CA TYR A 446 -12.70 34.80 19.46
C TYR A 446 -11.65 34.57 20.54
N VAL A 447 -10.38 34.39 20.15
CA VAL A 447 -9.24 34.30 21.07
C VAL A 447 -8.40 35.57 20.96
N SER A 448 -8.06 36.15 22.12
CA SER A 448 -7.24 37.35 22.24
C SER A 448 -5.95 37.05 22.99
N ASP A 449 -4.87 36.82 22.25
CA ASP A 449 -3.53 36.58 22.81
C ASP A 449 -2.99 37.79 23.58
N SER A 450 -3.39 39.01 23.21
CA SER A 450 -2.91 40.23 23.88
C SER A 450 -3.52 40.45 25.26
N THR A 451 -4.61 39.75 25.58
CA THR A 451 -5.33 39.90 26.84
C THR A 451 -5.61 38.58 27.57
N ASP A 452 -5.05 37.48 27.05
CA ASP A 452 -5.23 36.11 27.55
C ASP A 452 -6.70 35.74 27.77
N LYS A 453 -7.54 35.96 26.76
CA LYS A 453 -9.01 35.78 26.84
C LYS A 453 -9.56 34.97 25.67
N LEU A 454 -10.54 34.13 25.98
CA LEU A 454 -11.41 33.48 25.01
C LEU A 454 -12.83 34.02 25.19
N TYR A 455 -13.44 34.45 24.10
CA TYR A 455 -14.80 34.96 24.04
C TYR A 455 -15.70 34.01 23.26
N LEU A 456 -16.90 33.77 23.76
CA LEU A 456 -17.90 32.88 23.15
C LEU A 456 -19.23 33.62 23.00
N GLY A 457 -19.84 33.56 21.83
CA GLY A 457 -21.14 34.21 21.59
C GLY A 457 -22.33 33.35 21.99
N SER A 458 -22.17 32.04 22.04
CA SER A 458 -23.18 31.10 22.54
C SER A 458 -23.26 31.12 24.07
N ASP A 459 -24.44 30.90 24.64
CA ASP A 459 -24.62 30.84 26.10
C ASP A 459 -24.05 29.51 26.65
N PRO A 460 -23.03 29.53 27.54
CA PRO A 460 -22.45 28.33 28.12
C PRO A 460 -23.28 27.76 29.28
N THR A 461 -24.33 28.45 29.73
CA THR A 461 -25.09 28.07 30.93
C THR A 461 -25.82 26.74 30.74
N GLY A 462 -25.42 25.73 31.52
CA GLY A 462 -26.01 24.39 31.43
C GLY A 462 -25.51 23.54 30.26
N HIS A 463 -24.51 24.02 29.52
CA HIS A 463 -23.93 23.35 28.37
C HIS A 463 -22.48 22.93 28.64
N GLU A 464 -22.02 21.84 28.03
CA GLU A 464 -20.59 21.51 28.03
C GLU A 464 -19.90 22.39 26.99
N VAL A 465 -18.95 23.22 27.44
CA VAL A 465 -18.08 23.97 26.52
C VAL A 465 -16.67 23.44 26.60
N ARG A 466 -16.15 22.98 25.46
CA ARG A 466 -14.77 22.49 25.35
C ARG A 466 -13.97 23.36 24.41
N ALA A 467 -12.69 23.51 24.70
CA ALA A 467 -11.77 24.23 23.83
C ALA A 467 -10.46 23.44 23.68
N SER A 468 -9.91 23.42 22.46
CA SER A 468 -8.68 22.71 22.14
C SER A 468 -7.48 23.37 22.82
N ILE A 469 -6.63 22.55 23.44
CA ILE A 469 -5.46 22.98 24.21
C ILE A 469 -4.16 22.26 23.82
N LEU A 470 -4.24 21.24 22.96
CA LEU A 470 -3.12 20.43 22.48
C LEU A 470 -3.13 20.38 20.94
N THR A 471 -1.95 20.22 20.34
CA THR A 471 -1.75 20.25 18.87
C THR A 471 -1.67 18.87 18.21
N SER A 472 -1.41 17.82 18.97
CA SER A 472 -1.30 16.43 18.48
C SER A 472 -1.68 15.45 19.58
N GLY A 473 -2.33 14.35 19.20
CA GLY A 473 -2.65 13.26 20.12
C GLY A 473 -1.55 12.21 20.17
N LEU A 474 -1.19 11.67 19.01
CA LEU A 474 -0.25 10.54 18.95
C LEU A 474 0.71 10.68 17.78
N THR A 475 2.00 10.68 18.09
CA THR A 475 3.09 10.57 17.13
C THR A 475 3.79 9.21 17.25
N ILE A 476 3.86 8.44 16.17
CA ILE A 476 4.43 7.10 16.14
C ILE A 476 5.79 7.17 15.44
N ARG A 477 6.87 7.00 16.21
CA ARG A 477 8.24 6.86 15.69
C ARG A 477 8.81 5.45 15.90
N GLY A 478 8.07 4.61 16.62
CA GLY A 478 8.39 3.21 16.84
C GLY A 478 7.96 2.34 15.68
N SER A 479 8.91 1.85 14.86
CA SER A 479 8.62 0.93 13.76
C SER A 479 7.89 -0.33 14.24
N GLY A 480 6.99 -0.85 13.40
CA GLY A 480 6.22 -2.06 13.73
C GLY A 480 5.08 -1.83 14.75
N SER A 481 4.84 -0.59 15.18
CA SER A 481 3.79 -0.31 16.18
C SER A 481 2.39 -0.47 15.59
N VAL A 482 1.45 -0.88 16.44
CA VAL A 482 0.04 -1.06 16.06
C VAL A 482 -0.81 -0.16 16.94
N ILE A 483 -1.64 0.68 16.32
CA ILE A 483 -2.63 1.50 17.02
C ILE A 483 -4.00 1.05 16.56
N ARG A 484 -4.88 0.67 17.49
CA ARG A 484 -6.19 0.13 17.09
C ARG A 484 -7.34 0.35 18.07
N GLY A 485 -8.56 0.48 17.55
CA GLY A 485 -9.79 0.52 18.37
C GLY A 485 -9.98 1.79 19.20
N ILE A 486 -9.31 2.88 18.85
CA ILE A 486 -9.34 4.14 19.63
C ILE A 486 -9.75 5.32 18.76
N GLY A 487 -10.27 6.37 19.39
CA GLY A 487 -10.59 7.65 18.79
C GLY A 487 -9.53 8.72 19.09
N ILE A 488 -9.39 9.70 18.19
CA ILE A 488 -8.54 10.89 18.33
C ILE A 488 -9.32 12.12 17.86
N GLU A 489 -9.50 13.11 18.73
CA GLU A 489 -10.34 14.27 18.41
C GLU A 489 -9.89 15.61 19.01
N ARG A 490 -10.36 16.71 18.41
CA ARG A 490 -10.30 18.08 18.96
C ARG A 490 -8.91 18.62 19.25
N TYR A 491 -7.94 18.25 18.42
CA TYR A 491 -6.60 18.82 18.46
C TYR A 491 -6.51 20.11 17.64
N ALA A 492 -5.92 21.14 18.24
CA ALA A 492 -5.54 22.39 17.62
C ALA A 492 -4.31 22.22 16.71
N THR A 493 -4.32 21.25 15.80
CA THR A 493 -3.18 20.91 14.94
C THR A 493 -2.87 22.05 13.98
N PRO A 494 -1.69 22.71 14.06
CA PRO A 494 -1.26 23.69 13.08
C PRO A 494 -0.91 23.06 11.73
N VAL A 495 -1.04 23.80 10.63
CA VAL A 495 -0.66 23.32 9.28
C VAL A 495 0.79 22.78 9.22
N PRO A 496 1.82 23.46 9.79
CA PRO A 496 3.20 22.95 9.73
C PRO A 496 3.44 21.64 10.48
N GLU A 497 2.56 21.30 11.42
CA GLU A 497 2.77 20.16 12.30
C GLU A 497 2.29 18.83 11.70
N LYS A 498 1.35 18.90 10.76
CA LYS A 498 0.77 17.79 10.00
C LYS A 498 0.17 16.65 10.84
N GLY A 499 -1.15 16.60 10.90
CA GLY A 499 -1.91 15.49 11.50
C GLY A 499 -2.05 15.56 13.02
N ALA A 500 -3.25 15.29 13.53
CA ALA A 500 -3.47 14.98 14.94
C ALA A 500 -2.90 13.59 15.31
N LEU A 501 -2.97 12.64 14.36
CA LEU A 501 -2.30 11.34 14.38
C LEU A 501 -1.17 11.32 13.34
N ARG A 502 0.05 10.96 13.76
CA ARG A 502 1.23 10.95 12.89
C ARG A 502 1.91 9.59 12.91
N SER A 503 2.03 8.95 11.75
CA SER A 503 2.92 7.82 11.56
C SER A 503 4.20 8.29 10.86
N LEU A 504 5.30 8.29 11.60
CA LEU A 504 6.62 8.76 11.16
C LEU A 504 7.68 7.64 11.18
N ALA A 505 7.22 6.39 11.13
CA ALA A 505 8.04 5.20 11.13
C ALA A 505 7.48 4.16 10.16
N PRO A 506 8.32 3.23 9.66
CA PRO A 506 7.88 2.15 8.80
C PRO A 506 7.15 1.05 9.58
N ASP A 507 6.39 0.23 8.83
CA ASP A 507 5.69 -0.96 9.32
C ASP A 507 4.65 -0.66 10.41
N VAL A 508 4.10 0.56 10.44
CA VAL A 508 3.06 0.95 11.40
C VAL A 508 1.69 0.53 10.85
N THR A 509 0.89 -0.11 11.69
CA THR A 509 -0.53 -0.41 11.41
C THR A 509 -1.42 0.50 12.25
N ILE A 510 -2.33 1.21 11.58
CA ILE A 510 -3.43 1.95 12.21
C ILE A 510 -4.72 1.25 11.78
N GLU A 511 -5.45 0.69 12.73
CA GLU A 511 -6.59 -0.19 12.46
C GLU A 511 -7.82 0.16 13.30
N ASN A 512 -9.02 0.29 12.72
CA ASN A 512 -10.24 0.62 13.49
C ASN A 512 -10.03 1.87 14.37
N VAL A 513 -9.45 2.91 13.78
CA VAL A 513 -9.21 4.19 14.44
C VAL A 513 -10.13 5.24 13.84
N VAL A 514 -10.74 6.04 14.71
CA VAL A 514 -11.54 7.21 14.33
C VAL A 514 -10.73 8.46 14.60
N VAL A 515 -10.56 9.33 13.61
CA VAL A 515 -9.90 10.63 13.76
C VAL A 515 -10.87 11.71 13.31
N ARG A 516 -11.29 12.59 14.23
CA ARG A 516 -12.33 13.57 13.90
C ARG A 516 -12.12 14.95 14.50
N ASP A 517 -12.76 15.95 13.90
CA ASP A 517 -12.91 17.28 14.50
C ASP A 517 -11.56 17.90 14.90
N ASN A 518 -10.56 17.82 14.01
CA ASN A 518 -9.22 18.38 14.22
C ASN A 518 -9.01 19.62 13.36
N ALA A 519 -8.28 20.60 13.89
CA ALA A 519 -8.27 21.96 13.34
C ALA A 519 -7.74 22.07 11.91
N THR A 520 -6.80 21.21 11.50
CA THR A 520 -6.31 21.18 10.11
C THR A 520 -6.30 19.75 9.58
N GLN A 521 -5.25 18.99 9.84
CA GLN A 521 -5.10 17.64 9.30
C GLN A 521 -5.47 16.56 10.32
N GLY A 522 -6.19 15.55 9.88
CA GLY A 522 -6.50 14.38 10.68
C GLY A 522 -5.28 13.47 10.85
N ILE A 523 -4.86 12.83 9.75
CA ILE A 523 -3.79 11.83 9.75
C ILE A 523 -2.65 12.27 8.82
N TYR A 524 -1.43 12.17 9.32
CA TYR A 524 -0.23 12.25 8.48
C TYR A 524 0.54 10.92 8.53
N VAL A 525 0.83 10.36 7.35
CA VAL A 525 1.69 9.18 7.19
C VAL A 525 2.89 9.55 6.34
N GLY A 526 4.07 9.62 6.93
CA GLY A 526 5.27 9.94 6.17
C GLY A 526 6.50 10.07 7.04
N GLY A 527 7.68 9.98 6.44
CA GLY A 527 8.90 10.13 7.20
C GLY A 527 10.15 10.38 6.37
N VAL A 528 11.23 10.68 7.09
CA VAL A 528 12.54 11.05 6.55
C VAL A 528 13.37 9.85 6.08
N ARG A 529 12.82 8.63 6.12
CA ARG A 529 13.52 7.37 5.78
C ARG A 529 12.62 6.48 4.92
N LEU A 530 13.06 6.28 3.68
CA LEU A 530 12.55 5.45 2.58
C LEU A 530 11.84 4.13 3.00
N GLY A 531 10.78 3.74 2.27
CA GLY A 531 10.25 2.36 2.31
C GLY A 531 9.19 2.03 3.37
N GLU A 532 8.38 3.01 3.78
CA GLU A 532 7.40 2.86 4.86
C GLU A 532 6.15 2.10 4.43
N ARG A 533 6.18 0.77 4.62
CA ARG A 533 5.05 -0.15 4.41
C ARG A 533 3.97 0.01 5.49
N ASN A 534 3.47 1.21 5.64
CA ASN A 534 2.44 1.52 6.62
C ASN A 534 1.07 1.03 6.13
N THR A 535 0.19 0.74 7.07
CA THR A 535 -1.16 0.27 6.77
C THR A 535 -2.17 1.11 7.53
N LEU A 536 -3.12 1.69 6.80
CA LEU A 536 -4.37 2.20 7.33
C LEU A 536 -5.45 1.18 6.97
N ARG A 537 -6.08 0.55 7.97
CA ARG A 537 -7.10 -0.47 7.75
C ARG A 537 -8.36 -0.18 8.55
N HIS A 538 -9.51 -0.01 7.89
CA HIS A 538 -10.77 0.35 8.56
C HIS A 538 -10.58 1.60 9.41
N VAL A 539 -10.27 2.73 8.77
CA VAL A 539 -10.01 3.99 9.47
C VAL A 539 -11.08 4.98 9.04
N THR A 540 -11.68 5.69 10.00
CA THR A 540 -12.56 6.82 9.69
C THR A 540 -11.80 8.11 10.00
N VAL A 541 -11.75 9.02 9.03
CA VAL A 541 -11.27 10.38 9.21
C VAL A 541 -12.31 11.38 8.70
N GLU A 542 -12.78 12.24 9.60
CA GLU A 542 -13.89 13.13 9.29
C GLU A 542 -13.74 14.51 9.91
N ARG A 543 -14.30 15.51 9.25
CA ARG A 543 -14.37 16.90 9.76
C ARG A 543 -13.01 17.45 10.21
N SER A 544 -11.95 17.13 9.47
CA SER A 544 -10.65 17.79 9.65
C SER A 544 -10.63 19.11 8.86
N GLY A 545 -10.10 20.18 9.44
CA GLY A 545 -10.19 21.54 8.88
C GLY A 545 -9.51 21.79 7.54
N LEU A 546 -8.53 20.97 7.16
CA LEU A 546 -7.74 21.06 5.92
C LEU A 546 -7.81 19.77 5.09
N MET A 547 -7.44 18.63 5.69
CA MET A 547 -7.23 17.37 4.97
C MET A 547 -7.54 16.19 5.89
N GLY A 548 -8.20 15.16 5.35
CA GLY A 548 -8.40 13.91 6.07
C GLY A 548 -7.07 13.18 6.26
N VAL A 549 -6.50 12.66 5.17
CA VAL A 549 -5.20 11.96 5.17
C VAL A 549 -4.20 12.63 4.24
N GLU A 550 -3.05 13.01 4.75
CA GLU A 550 -1.87 13.30 3.92
C GLU A 550 -0.85 12.18 4.07
N SER A 551 -0.26 11.76 2.95
CA SER A 551 0.92 10.91 2.96
C SER A 551 2.04 11.46 2.08
N SER A 552 3.28 11.30 2.53
CA SER A 552 4.46 11.54 1.69
C SER A 552 5.60 10.60 2.02
N TYR A 553 6.31 10.13 1.00
CA TYR A 553 7.49 9.25 1.14
C TYR A 553 7.20 7.87 1.74
N SER A 554 5.93 7.46 1.79
CA SER A 554 5.50 6.16 2.33
C SER A 554 5.36 5.10 1.23
N ASP A 555 6.50 4.58 0.77
CA ASP A 555 6.51 3.52 -0.24
C ASP A 555 5.92 2.22 0.33
N GLY A 556 5.02 1.58 -0.41
CA GLY A 556 4.31 0.39 0.04
C GLY A 556 3.13 0.68 0.98
N LEU A 557 2.67 1.94 1.07
CA LEU A 557 1.48 2.29 1.83
C LEU A 557 0.27 1.49 1.33
N VAL A 558 -0.44 0.87 2.27
CA VAL A 558 -1.75 0.24 2.03
C VAL A 558 -2.82 1.01 2.80
N VAL A 559 -3.84 1.44 2.09
CA VAL A 559 -5.06 2.04 2.63
C VAL A 559 -6.21 1.13 2.22
N ASP A 560 -6.82 0.45 3.19
CA ASP A 560 -7.87 -0.55 2.96
C ASP A 560 -9.07 -0.24 3.87
N GLY A 561 -10.23 0.04 3.27
CA GLY A 561 -11.42 0.40 4.04
C GLY A 561 -11.32 1.77 4.73
N LEU A 562 -10.72 2.78 4.10
CA LEU A 562 -10.73 4.15 4.61
C LEU A 562 -12.09 4.79 4.37
N GLU A 563 -12.64 5.45 5.38
CA GLU A 563 -13.73 6.42 5.25
C GLU A 563 -13.15 7.82 5.47
N ALA A 564 -13.05 8.63 4.42
CA ALA A 564 -12.58 10.01 4.47
C ALA A 564 -13.68 10.96 4.04
N VAL A 565 -14.36 11.58 5.01
CA VAL A 565 -15.60 12.33 4.76
C VAL A 565 -15.67 13.71 5.40
N HIS A 566 -16.31 14.67 4.72
CA HIS A 566 -16.55 16.02 5.25
C HIS A 566 -15.27 16.76 5.69
N ASN A 567 -14.13 16.50 5.06
CA ASN A 567 -12.88 17.19 5.36
C ASN A 567 -12.78 18.53 4.61
N ASN A 568 -11.83 19.34 5.07
CA ASN A 568 -11.63 20.76 4.75
C ASN A 568 -12.71 21.69 5.33
N THR A 569 -13.10 21.47 6.60
CA THR A 569 -14.15 22.27 7.27
C THR A 569 -13.77 23.74 7.50
N GLU A 570 -12.49 24.09 7.39
CA GLU A 570 -12.01 25.48 7.50
C GLU A 570 -11.91 26.18 6.13
N HIS A 571 -12.35 25.51 5.05
CA HIS A 571 -12.47 26.09 3.72
C HIS A 571 -11.15 26.60 3.12
N PHE A 572 -10.04 25.87 3.32
CA PHE A 572 -8.81 26.12 2.59
C PHE A 572 -9.04 25.96 1.08
N ASN A 573 -8.21 26.60 0.26
CA ASN A 573 -8.26 26.33 -1.17
C ASN A 573 -7.87 24.85 -1.43
N PRO A 574 -8.57 24.16 -2.36
CA PRO A 574 -8.27 22.77 -2.73
C PRO A 574 -6.80 22.52 -3.08
N ALA A 575 -6.20 23.41 -3.86
CA ALA A 575 -4.76 23.40 -4.11
C ALA A 575 -4.05 24.30 -3.07
N PRO A 576 -2.96 23.85 -2.45
CA PRO A 576 -2.12 22.74 -2.92
C PRO A 576 -2.47 21.35 -2.36
N VAL A 577 -3.36 21.23 -1.36
CA VAL A 577 -3.59 19.92 -0.71
C VAL A 577 -5.05 19.62 -0.37
N ALA A 578 -5.81 20.58 0.19
CA ALA A 578 -7.04 20.34 0.95
C ALA A 578 -8.08 19.42 0.27
N GLY A 579 -8.66 18.49 1.03
CA GLY A 579 -9.59 17.46 0.51
C GLY A 579 -9.67 16.19 1.38
N GLY A 580 -10.00 15.07 0.75
CA GLY A 580 -10.16 13.77 1.43
C GLY A 580 -8.82 13.09 1.75
N ILE A 581 -8.08 12.71 0.72
CA ILE A 581 -6.75 12.08 0.84
C ILE A 581 -5.80 12.53 -0.28
N LYS A 582 -4.58 12.91 0.11
CA LYS A 582 -3.48 13.21 -0.82
C LYS A 582 -2.22 12.41 -0.50
N ILE A 583 -1.62 11.82 -1.53
CA ILE A 583 -0.44 10.96 -1.44
C ILE A 583 0.62 11.50 -2.39
N CYS A 584 1.77 11.89 -1.82
CA CYS A 584 2.87 12.52 -2.55
C CYS A 584 4.14 11.66 -2.54
N SER A 585 4.90 11.65 -3.64
CA SER A 585 6.29 11.13 -3.69
C SER A 585 6.45 9.75 -3.03
N ALA A 586 5.64 8.78 -3.45
CA ALA A 586 5.60 7.43 -2.90
C ALA A 586 5.58 6.37 -4.00
N ARG A 587 6.05 5.16 -3.69
CA ARG A 587 6.12 4.05 -4.65
C ARG A 587 5.34 2.83 -4.18
N GLY A 588 4.56 2.20 -5.06
CA GLY A 588 3.85 0.97 -4.75
C GLY A 588 2.73 1.16 -3.72
N VAL A 589 1.93 2.22 -3.88
CA VAL A 589 0.84 2.55 -2.94
C VAL A 589 -0.46 1.92 -3.41
N THR A 590 -1.28 1.44 -2.49
CA THR A 590 -2.61 0.90 -2.81
C THR A 590 -3.68 1.55 -1.93
N VAL A 591 -4.73 2.07 -2.56
CA VAL A 591 -5.97 2.52 -1.92
C VAL A 591 -7.10 1.62 -2.42
N VAL A 592 -7.74 0.90 -1.50
CA VAL A 592 -8.71 -0.14 -1.84
C VAL A 592 -9.91 -0.13 -0.88
N ASN A 593 -11.09 -0.54 -1.38
CA ASN A 593 -12.32 -0.71 -0.61
C ASN A 593 -12.72 0.54 0.22
N SER A 594 -12.37 1.74 -0.24
CA SER A 594 -12.48 2.97 0.57
C SER A 594 -13.63 3.86 0.11
N LEU A 595 -14.26 4.56 1.06
CA LEU A 595 -15.23 5.63 0.83
C LEU A 595 -14.55 6.98 1.03
N ILE A 596 -14.54 7.81 -0.02
CA ILE A 596 -13.92 9.13 -0.01
C ILE A 596 -14.94 10.12 -0.55
N ALA A 597 -15.70 10.72 0.36
CA ALA A 597 -16.92 11.42 -0.02
C ALA A 597 -17.16 12.75 0.70
N ASP A 598 -17.92 13.62 0.05
CA ASP A 598 -18.45 14.84 0.66
C ASP A 598 -17.35 15.77 1.24
N ASN A 599 -16.14 15.73 0.67
CA ASN A 599 -15.03 16.60 1.07
C ASN A 599 -15.06 17.92 0.28
N GLU A 600 -14.69 19.03 0.92
CA GLU A 600 -14.49 20.30 0.22
C GLU A 600 -13.11 20.34 -0.45
N GLY A 601 -13.01 19.76 -1.63
CA GLY A 601 -11.76 19.63 -2.37
C GLY A 601 -11.78 18.35 -3.19
N PRO A 602 -10.62 17.85 -3.64
CA PRO A 602 -10.54 16.56 -4.32
C PRO A 602 -10.80 15.41 -3.35
N GLY A 603 -11.29 14.29 -3.88
CA GLY A 603 -11.44 13.05 -3.13
C GLY A 603 -10.09 12.37 -2.90
N LEU A 604 -9.61 11.63 -3.90
CA LEU A 604 -8.34 10.89 -3.88
C LEU A 604 -7.32 11.52 -4.82
N TRP A 605 -6.17 11.95 -4.31
CA TRP A 605 -5.14 12.60 -5.10
C TRP A 605 -3.76 11.95 -4.95
N PHE A 606 -3.28 11.30 -6.02
CA PHE A 606 -1.88 10.91 -6.19
C PHE A 606 -1.13 12.04 -6.91
N ASP A 607 -0.08 12.57 -6.30
CA ASP A 607 0.65 13.73 -6.80
C ASP A 607 2.16 13.62 -6.57
N GLU A 608 2.93 14.54 -7.15
CA GLU A 608 4.34 14.73 -6.84
C GLU A 608 5.17 13.45 -6.97
N SER A 609 5.15 12.84 -8.15
CA SER A 609 5.95 11.66 -8.49
C SER A 609 5.60 10.38 -7.74
N VAL A 610 4.31 10.04 -7.65
CA VAL A 610 3.89 8.69 -7.28
C VAL A 610 4.23 7.72 -8.41
N TYR A 611 4.81 6.57 -8.08
CA TYR A 611 5.09 5.49 -9.03
C TYR A 611 4.43 4.19 -8.59
N ASP A 612 3.64 3.54 -9.44
CA ASP A 612 2.92 2.30 -9.12
C ASP A 612 1.83 2.51 -8.04
N GLY A 613 1.07 3.61 -8.16
CA GLY A 613 -0.09 3.88 -7.32
C GLY A 613 -1.36 3.18 -7.84
N ALA A 614 -2.10 2.54 -6.94
CA ALA A 614 -3.36 1.85 -7.23
C ALA A 614 -4.55 2.49 -6.51
N ALA A 615 -5.66 2.64 -7.24
CA ALA A 615 -6.99 2.85 -6.70
C ALA A 615 -7.89 1.72 -7.21
N VAL A 616 -8.35 0.85 -6.31
CA VAL A 616 -9.15 -0.33 -6.65
C VAL A 616 -10.42 -0.38 -5.81
N ALA A 617 -11.58 -0.63 -6.42
CA ALA A 617 -12.83 -0.85 -5.66
C ALA A 617 -13.17 0.27 -4.66
N ASN A 618 -12.97 1.53 -5.03
CA ASN A 618 -13.27 2.68 -4.15
C ASN A 618 -14.53 3.42 -4.58
N ASP A 619 -15.17 4.05 -3.60
CA ASP A 619 -16.33 4.92 -3.75
C ASP A 619 -15.89 6.36 -3.52
N ILE A 620 -15.84 7.14 -4.59
CA ILE A 620 -15.30 8.51 -4.59
C ILE A 620 -16.40 9.47 -5.02
N LEU A 621 -17.11 10.01 -4.03
CA LEU A 621 -18.46 10.54 -4.23
C LEU A 621 -18.59 11.99 -3.77
N ARG A 622 -19.25 12.85 -4.55
CA ARG A 622 -19.76 14.16 -4.08
C ARG A 622 -18.70 15.08 -3.46
N ASN A 623 -17.44 14.92 -3.82
CA ASN A 623 -16.41 15.87 -3.42
C ASN A 623 -16.57 17.16 -4.24
N THR A 624 -16.30 18.34 -3.68
CA THR A 624 -16.52 19.61 -4.41
C THR A 624 -15.50 19.84 -5.53
N GLY A 625 -14.38 19.12 -5.50
CA GLY A 625 -13.33 19.12 -6.53
C GLY A 625 -13.36 17.88 -7.43
N ASP A 626 -12.15 17.44 -7.85
CA ASP A 626 -12.00 16.24 -8.68
C ASP A 626 -12.28 15.01 -7.82
N GLY A 627 -12.92 13.98 -8.37
CA GLY A 627 -13.08 12.71 -7.66
C GLY A 627 -11.72 12.06 -7.41
N LEU A 628 -11.12 11.55 -8.48
CA LEU A 628 -9.79 10.94 -8.48
C LEU A 628 -8.83 11.77 -9.32
N THR A 629 -7.70 12.16 -8.75
CA THR A 629 -6.60 12.81 -9.45
C THR A 629 -5.34 11.96 -9.42
N TYR A 630 -4.73 11.73 -10.59
CA TYR A 630 -3.43 11.11 -10.74
C TYR A 630 -2.52 12.07 -11.52
N GLU A 631 -1.67 12.81 -10.80
CA GLU A 631 -0.96 13.97 -11.31
C GLU A 631 0.57 13.80 -11.22
N ILE A 632 1.28 14.17 -12.31
CA ILE A 632 2.77 14.14 -12.41
C ILE A 632 3.40 12.86 -11.85
N SER A 633 2.75 11.74 -12.15
CA SER A 633 2.99 10.42 -11.55
C SER A 633 2.99 9.35 -12.65
N ALA A 634 3.41 8.11 -12.36
CA ALA A 634 3.50 7.05 -13.38
C ALA A 634 3.02 5.69 -12.86
N LYS A 635 2.73 4.77 -13.78
CA LYS A 635 2.28 3.40 -13.52
C LYS A 635 1.01 3.33 -12.67
N GLY A 636 0.01 4.13 -13.02
CA GLY A 636 -1.26 4.20 -12.31
C GLY A 636 -2.17 3.00 -12.63
N PHE A 637 -2.77 2.38 -11.61
CA PHE A 637 -3.72 1.28 -11.75
C PHE A 637 -5.06 1.67 -11.12
N LEU A 638 -6.01 2.07 -11.96
CA LEU A 638 -7.28 2.69 -11.60
C LEU A 638 -8.41 1.78 -12.08
N VAL A 639 -8.80 0.83 -11.26
CA VAL A 639 -9.69 -0.25 -11.69
C VAL A 639 -10.86 -0.40 -10.73
N ASP A 640 -12.06 -0.62 -11.26
CA ASP A 640 -13.24 -0.96 -10.45
C ASP A 640 -13.69 0.15 -9.47
N ASN A 641 -13.44 1.43 -9.78
CA ASN A 641 -13.85 2.54 -8.90
C ASN A 641 -15.19 3.13 -9.33
N LEU A 642 -16.05 3.43 -8.34
CA LEU A 642 -17.23 4.28 -8.52
C LEU A 642 -16.82 5.73 -8.25
N VAL A 643 -16.88 6.58 -9.27
CA VAL A 643 -16.51 7.99 -9.18
C VAL A 643 -17.67 8.86 -9.65
N ALA A 644 -18.48 9.34 -8.72
CA ALA A 644 -19.76 9.94 -9.05
C ALA A 644 -20.07 11.26 -8.32
N GLY A 645 -20.73 12.17 -9.02
CA GLY A 645 -21.27 13.41 -8.44
C GLY A 645 -20.23 14.42 -7.97
N ASN A 646 -18.97 14.32 -8.40
CA ASN A 646 -17.91 15.24 -7.98
C ASN A 646 -17.99 16.58 -8.73
N GLY A 647 -17.59 17.66 -8.06
CA GLY A 647 -17.82 19.04 -8.47
C GLY A 647 -16.95 19.54 -9.63
N THR A 648 -15.90 18.79 -10.03
CA THR A 648 -15.12 19.09 -11.24
C THR A 648 -14.97 17.89 -12.17
N ALA A 649 -13.81 17.23 -12.23
CA ALA A 649 -13.63 16.02 -13.03
C ALA A 649 -14.00 14.78 -12.21
N GLY A 650 -14.43 13.71 -12.89
CA GLY A 650 -14.49 12.40 -12.24
C GLY A 650 -13.07 11.91 -11.99
N MET A 651 -12.35 11.64 -13.07
CA MET A 651 -10.95 11.24 -13.07
C MET A 651 -10.09 12.25 -13.83
N ARG A 652 -9.19 12.94 -13.15
CA ARG A 652 -8.18 13.83 -13.75
C ARG A 652 -6.82 13.16 -13.78
N LEU A 653 -6.40 12.75 -14.97
CA LEU A 653 -5.15 12.02 -15.20
C LEU A 653 -4.18 12.96 -15.92
N ASN A 654 -3.36 13.65 -15.13
CA ASN A 654 -2.61 14.82 -15.55
C ASN A 654 -1.10 14.56 -15.57
N ASN A 655 -0.46 14.71 -16.73
CA ASN A 655 0.97 14.47 -16.88
C ASN A 655 1.40 13.08 -16.37
N ALA A 656 0.57 12.06 -16.59
CA ALA A 656 0.75 10.75 -15.99
C ALA A 656 0.91 9.62 -17.03
N SER A 657 1.86 8.71 -16.78
CA SER A 657 2.21 7.64 -17.73
C SER A 657 1.82 6.25 -17.23
N ASP A 658 1.80 5.28 -18.15
CA ASP A 658 1.57 3.86 -17.89
C ASP A 658 0.28 3.59 -17.10
N LEU A 659 -0.81 4.21 -17.54
CA LEU A 659 -2.10 4.16 -16.84
C LEU A 659 -2.93 2.96 -17.31
N THR A 660 -3.50 2.22 -16.35
CA THR A 660 -4.55 1.23 -16.55
C THR A 660 -5.85 1.77 -15.96
N VAL A 661 -6.86 2.01 -16.78
CA VAL A 661 -8.17 2.57 -16.40
C VAL A 661 -9.28 1.62 -16.85
N TRP A 662 -9.68 0.67 -16.00
CA TRP A 662 -10.57 -0.41 -16.42
C TRP A 662 -11.76 -0.62 -15.47
N ASN A 663 -12.91 -1.01 -16.01
CA ASN A 663 -14.10 -1.37 -15.24
C ASN A 663 -14.53 -0.29 -14.23
N ASN A 664 -14.33 1.01 -14.50
CA ASN A 664 -14.77 2.07 -13.59
C ASN A 664 -16.16 2.57 -13.97
N THR A 665 -16.95 2.99 -12.99
CA THR A 665 -18.20 3.72 -13.21
C THR A 665 -17.97 5.18 -12.87
N VAL A 666 -17.99 6.05 -13.87
CA VAL A 666 -17.66 7.48 -13.75
C VAL A 666 -18.83 8.32 -14.23
N LEU A 667 -19.69 8.78 -13.31
CA LEU A 667 -20.99 9.35 -13.64
C LEU A 667 -21.23 10.72 -12.98
N ASP A 668 -22.01 11.58 -13.63
CA ASP A 668 -22.55 12.82 -13.06
C ASP A 668 -21.52 13.79 -12.44
N ASN A 669 -20.27 13.70 -12.88
CA ASN A 669 -19.23 14.66 -12.49
C ASN A 669 -19.41 15.96 -13.31
N ALA A 670 -19.26 17.11 -12.65
CA ALA A 670 -19.80 18.37 -13.16
C ALA A 670 -19.16 18.87 -14.48
N SER A 671 -17.90 18.53 -14.76
CA SER A 671 -17.18 19.10 -15.91
C SER A 671 -16.64 18.08 -16.93
N ARG A 672 -15.94 17.04 -16.48
CA ARG A 672 -15.25 16.06 -17.32
C ARG A 672 -15.21 14.72 -16.59
N PRO A 673 -16.02 13.73 -16.98
CA PRO A 673 -15.98 12.40 -16.38
C PRO A 673 -14.56 11.82 -16.38
N ILE A 674 -13.92 11.70 -17.56
CA ILE A 674 -12.50 11.32 -17.65
C ILE A 674 -11.72 12.41 -18.39
N TRP A 675 -10.69 12.95 -17.75
CA TRP A 675 -9.82 13.98 -18.29
C TRP A 675 -8.37 13.52 -18.34
N LEU A 676 -7.93 13.09 -19.51
CA LEU A 676 -6.52 12.80 -19.81
C LEU A 676 -5.86 14.09 -20.30
N VAL A 677 -4.92 14.64 -19.53
CA VAL A 677 -4.34 15.95 -19.84
C VAL A 677 -2.82 15.98 -19.74
N GLN A 678 -2.20 16.60 -20.75
CA GLN A 678 -0.82 17.03 -20.71
C GLN A 678 -0.75 18.55 -20.61
N ASP A 679 -0.01 19.07 -19.63
CA ASP A 679 0.39 20.47 -19.56
C ASP A 679 1.88 20.69 -19.89
N SER A 680 2.40 21.89 -19.64
CA SER A 680 3.78 22.27 -19.97
C SER A 680 4.84 21.69 -19.04
N ARG A 681 4.47 21.16 -17.87
CA ARG A 681 5.43 20.60 -16.91
C ARG A 681 6.11 19.36 -17.49
N ARG A 682 7.40 19.21 -17.18
CA ARG A 682 8.24 18.08 -17.61
C ARG A 682 9.19 17.71 -16.49
N ALA A 683 9.40 16.41 -16.25
CA ALA A 683 10.32 15.98 -15.20
C ALA A 683 11.76 16.46 -15.46
N SER A 684 12.14 16.65 -16.73
CA SER A 684 13.43 17.24 -17.11
C SER A 684 13.68 18.64 -16.55
N ASN A 685 12.62 19.37 -16.17
CA ASN A 685 12.77 20.63 -15.44
C ASN A 685 12.85 20.37 -13.94
N THR A 686 14.07 20.14 -13.45
CA THR A 686 14.35 19.83 -12.03
C THR A 686 14.08 20.99 -11.06
N SER A 687 13.75 22.18 -11.57
CA SER A 687 13.38 23.34 -10.75
C SER A 687 11.89 23.41 -10.41
N THR A 688 11.05 22.65 -11.12
CA THR A 688 9.60 22.57 -10.82
C THR A 688 9.39 21.70 -9.59
N ALA A 689 8.52 22.12 -8.66
CA ALA A 689 8.18 21.30 -7.48
C ALA A 689 7.48 19.98 -7.88
N GLY A 690 7.52 18.99 -6.98
CA GLY A 690 6.87 17.69 -7.15
C GLY A 690 7.79 16.55 -7.58
N HIS A 691 9.10 16.78 -7.67
CA HIS A 691 10.09 15.71 -7.83
C HIS A 691 10.24 14.92 -6.54
N ASP A 692 10.34 13.60 -6.64
CA ASP A 692 10.80 12.79 -5.50
C ASP A 692 12.33 12.97 -5.34
N PRO A 693 12.81 13.67 -4.30
CA PRO A 693 14.24 13.93 -4.11
C PRO A 693 15.04 12.65 -3.81
N ARG A 694 14.36 11.53 -3.59
CA ARG A 694 14.95 10.21 -3.32
C ARG A 694 15.39 9.51 -4.59
N GLN A 695 15.04 10.04 -5.77
CA GLN A 695 15.36 9.49 -7.09
C GLN A 695 16.41 10.33 -7.82
N PRO A 696 17.15 9.77 -8.80
CA PRO A 696 17.93 10.58 -9.72
C PRO A 696 17.03 11.60 -10.40
N LEU A 697 17.47 12.86 -10.53
CA LEU A 697 16.69 13.91 -11.18
C LEU A 697 17.28 14.26 -12.55
N PRO A 698 16.48 14.19 -13.64
CA PRO A 698 15.08 13.77 -13.69
C PRO A 698 14.91 12.25 -13.45
N ASP A 699 13.82 11.87 -12.80
CA ASP A 699 13.49 10.46 -12.56
C ASP A 699 13.14 9.78 -13.89
N PRO A 700 13.92 8.77 -14.34
CA PRO A 700 13.64 8.10 -15.61
C PRO A 700 12.35 7.27 -15.59
N THR A 701 11.80 6.98 -14.40
CA THR A 701 10.57 6.19 -14.24
C THR A 701 9.31 7.05 -14.13
N VAL A 702 9.45 8.36 -13.89
CA VAL A 702 8.34 9.31 -13.75
C VAL A 702 8.64 10.55 -14.58
N THR A 703 8.19 10.55 -15.83
CA THR A 703 8.62 11.54 -16.84
C THR A 703 7.78 12.82 -16.88
N TRP A 704 6.64 12.81 -16.20
CA TRP A 704 5.56 13.81 -16.30
C TRP A 704 5.02 14.00 -17.71
N LEU A 705 5.10 12.94 -18.51
CA LEU A 705 4.46 12.85 -19.81
C LEU A 705 3.20 12.00 -19.66
N LEU A 706 2.06 12.53 -20.14
CA LEU A 706 0.87 11.73 -20.33
C LEU A 706 1.20 10.56 -21.27
N GLY A 707 0.77 9.35 -20.88
CA GLY A 707 0.78 8.14 -21.70
C GLY A 707 2.01 7.22 -21.54
N PRO A 708 1.89 5.92 -21.87
CA PRO A 708 0.71 5.27 -22.47
C PRO A 708 -0.47 5.11 -21.52
N VAL A 709 -1.67 4.94 -22.08
CA VAL A 709 -2.94 4.76 -21.33
C VAL A 709 -3.71 3.60 -21.97
N SER A 710 -4.10 2.63 -21.15
CA SER A 710 -5.02 1.55 -21.53
C SER A 710 -6.34 1.73 -20.79
N MET A 711 -7.42 1.82 -21.57
CA MET A 711 -8.79 1.93 -21.08
C MET A 711 -9.63 0.79 -21.62
N GLY A 712 -10.54 0.27 -20.79
CA GLY A 712 -11.57 -0.65 -21.26
C GLY A 712 -12.65 -0.91 -20.22
N ASP A 713 -13.83 -1.25 -20.71
CA ASP A 713 -15.00 -1.63 -19.91
C ASP A 713 -15.46 -0.59 -18.88
N ASN A 714 -15.16 0.69 -19.08
CA ASN A 714 -15.61 1.76 -18.21
C ASN A 714 -17.02 2.22 -18.60
N LEU A 715 -17.82 2.61 -17.60
CA LEU A 715 -19.09 3.29 -17.78
C LEU A 715 -18.90 4.79 -17.54
N ILE A 716 -19.00 5.60 -18.59
CA ILE A 716 -18.61 7.01 -18.57
C ILE A 716 -19.84 7.88 -18.89
N GLY A 717 -20.31 8.63 -17.91
CA GLY A 717 -21.50 9.49 -18.03
C GLY A 717 -21.24 10.89 -17.49
N GLY A 718 -21.70 11.89 -18.21
CA GLY A 718 -21.52 13.29 -17.85
C GLY A 718 -22.79 13.92 -17.33
N ALA A 719 -22.67 14.77 -16.32
CA ALA A 719 -23.72 15.73 -15.99
C ALA A 719 -24.03 16.62 -17.21
N THR A 720 -25.18 17.30 -17.22
CA THR A 720 -25.55 18.21 -18.32
C THR A 720 -24.60 19.40 -18.49
N THR A 721 -23.81 19.70 -17.46
CA THR A 721 -22.75 20.72 -17.45
C THR A 721 -21.41 20.22 -17.98
N ALA A 722 -21.28 18.91 -18.22
CA ALA A 722 -20.04 18.34 -18.72
C ALA A 722 -19.70 18.89 -20.12
N THR A 723 -18.40 19.04 -20.38
CA THR A 723 -17.89 19.56 -21.67
C THR A 723 -17.57 18.46 -22.67
N CYS A 724 -17.16 17.30 -22.16
CA CYS A 724 -16.93 16.05 -22.90
C CYS A 724 -17.04 14.85 -21.94
N LEU A 725 -17.15 13.63 -22.47
CA LEU A 725 -17.13 12.40 -21.66
C LEU A 725 -15.68 11.88 -21.49
N LEU A 726 -15.04 11.53 -22.60
CA LEU A 726 -13.59 11.27 -22.67
C LEU A 726 -12.87 12.49 -23.21
N CYS A 727 -12.27 13.25 -22.30
CA CYS A 727 -11.59 14.49 -22.61
C CYS A 727 -10.08 14.23 -22.71
N VAL A 728 -9.55 14.03 -23.91
CA VAL A 728 -8.10 13.98 -24.12
C VAL A 728 -7.61 15.35 -24.58
N GLN A 729 -6.58 15.87 -23.91
CA GLN A 729 -6.03 17.20 -24.17
C GLN A 729 -4.50 17.22 -24.01
N ASP A 730 -3.82 17.83 -24.97
CA ASP A 730 -2.42 18.28 -24.80
C ASP A 730 -2.39 19.80 -24.94
N THR A 731 -2.30 20.50 -23.82
CA THR A 731 -2.31 21.98 -23.81
C THR A 731 -1.02 22.56 -24.41
N THR A 732 0.02 21.73 -24.58
CA THR A 732 1.24 22.13 -25.30
C THR A 732 1.07 22.06 -26.80
N LEU A 733 0.04 21.36 -27.30
CA LEU A 733 -0.30 21.22 -28.71
C LEU A 733 0.83 20.54 -29.51
N ARG A 734 1.49 19.53 -28.93
CA ARG A 734 2.69 18.90 -29.51
C ARG A 734 2.56 17.41 -29.78
N ARG A 735 1.66 16.71 -29.10
CA ARG A 735 1.52 15.26 -29.20
C ARG A 735 0.12 14.85 -29.66
N THR A 736 0.08 13.91 -30.60
CA THR A 736 -1.13 13.18 -30.96
C THR A 736 -1.41 12.07 -29.93
N PRO A 737 -2.63 11.56 -29.84
CA PRO A 737 -2.96 10.41 -29.00
C PRO A 737 -2.20 9.15 -29.35
N ALA A 738 -1.84 8.95 -30.63
CA ALA A 738 -0.95 7.86 -31.03
C ALA A 738 0.48 8.03 -30.46
N GLN A 739 0.99 9.27 -30.38
CA GLN A 739 2.27 9.56 -29.73
C GLN A 739 2.19 9.50 -28.20
N ILE A 740 1.01 9.76 -27.62
CA ILE A 740 0.74 9.56 -26.20
C ILE A 740 0.62 8.04 -25.91
N GLY A 741 0.08 7.26 -26.84
CA GLY A 741 -0.16 5.81 -26.67
C GLY A 741 -1.46 5.53 -25.93
N ILE A 742 -2.55 6.21 -26.29
CA ILE A 742 -3.89 5.97 -25.72
C ILE A 742 -4.58 4.85 -26.50
N THR A 743 -5.07 3.86 -25.77
CA THR A 743 -5.92 2.76 -26.27
C THR A 743 -7.18 2.71 -25.41
N ALA A 744 -8.34 2.61 -26.07
CA ALA A 744 -9.65 2.52 -25.43
C ALA A 744 -10.55 1.62 -26.28
N ASP A 745 -11.17 0.63 -25.65
CA ASP A 745 -12.09 -0.31 -26.27
C ASP A 745 -13.06 -0.90 -25.25
N GLY A 746 -14.31 -1.11 -25.65
CA GLY A 746 -15.36 -1.64 -24.78
C GLY A 746 -15.87 -0.65 -23.72
N ASP A 747 -15.58 0.64 -23.85
CA ASP A 747 -16.14 1.63 -22.92
C ASP A 747 -17.58 2.01 -23.35
N VAL A 748 -18.43 2.33 -22.37
CA VAL A 748 -19.78 2.87 -22.59
C VAL A 748 -19.82 4.36 -22.27
N TYR A 749 -20.39 5.12 -23.19
CA TYR A 749 -20.51 6.57 -23.17
C TYR A 749 -21.98 6.97 -23.00
N SER A 750 -22.34 7.55 -21.86
CA SER A 750 -23.68 8.04 -21.58
C SER A 750 -23.76 9.56 -21.69
N ARG A 751 -24.52 10.02 -22.68
CA ARG A 751 -24.83 11.45 -22.85
C ARG A 751 -26.17 11.76 -22.20
N ALA A 752 -26.21 12.79 -21.37
CA ALA A 752 -27.45 13.25 -20.73
C ALA A 752 -28.51 13.64 -21.78
N THR A 753 -28.09 14.25 -22.90
CA THR A 753 -28.95 14.52 -24.06
C THR A 753 -28.16 14.38 -25.36
N ALA A 754 -28.85 14.38 -26.51
CA ALA A 754 -28.20 14.32 -27.83
C ALA A 754 -27.26 15.51 -28.11
N THR A 755 -27.31 16.56 -27.29
CA THR A 755 -26.47 17.77 -27.40
C THR A 755 -25.67 18.07 -26.13
N SER A 756 -25.76 17.24 -25.09
CA SER A 756 -25.08 17.46 -23.81
C SER A 756 -24.49 16.15 -23.23
N PRO A 757 -23.17 16.09 -22.99
CA PRO A 757 -22.17 17.09 -23.38
C PRO A 757 -22.15 17.27 -24.92
N ALA A 758 -21.69 18.43 -25.39
CA ALA A 758 -21.62 18.74 -26.82
C ALA A 758 -20.64 17.82 -27.57
N SER A 759 -19.67 17.26 -26.86
CA SER A 759 -18.70 16.29 -27.39
C SER A 759 -18.75 15.01 -26.58
N THR A 760 -18.72 13.86 -27.23
CA THR A 760 -18.42 12.58 -26.56
C THR A 760 -16.94 12.51 -26.26
N VAL A 761 -16.10 12.81 -27.27
CA VAL A 761 -14.64 12.70 -27.19
C VAL A 761 -13.98 13.99 -27.65
N THR A 762 -12.96 14.45 -26.92
CA THR A 762 -11.99 15.44 -27.44
C THR A 762 -10.65 14.77 -27.67
N TRP A 763 -9.97 15.13 -28.75
CA TRP A 763 -8.77 14.41 -29.20
C TRP A 763 -7.71 15.39 -29.74
N PRO A 764 -6.50 15.46 -29.18
CA PRO A 764 -5.48 16.36 -29.66
C PRO A 764 -4.94 15.91 -31.02
N THR A 765 -4.45 16.85 -31.83
CA THR A 765 -3.85 16.55 -33.15
C THR A 765 -2.32 16.66 -33.14
N GLY A 766 -1.72 17.05 -32.00
CA GLY A 766 -0.33 17.49 -31.95
C GLY A 766 -0.05 18.78 -32.73
N THR A 767 -1.10 19.54 -33.07
CA THR A 767 -1.03 20.84 -33.74
C THR A 767 -1.91 21.86 -33.02
N SER A 768 -2.08 23.07 -33.58
CA SER A 768 -2.76 24.20 -32.94
C SER A 768 -4.24 24.01 -32.58
N THR A 769 -4.84 22.84 -32.85
CA THR A 769 -6.28 22.59 -32.67
C THR A 769 -6.51 21.26 -31.95
N THR A 770 -7.49 21.21 -31.04
CA THR A 770 -8.03 19.94 -30.50
C THR A 770 -9.31 19.61 -31.26
N LEU A 771 -9.43 18.38 -31.75
CA LEU A 771 -10.64 17.92 -32.42
C LEU A 771 -11.71 17.56 -31.38
N THR A 772 -12.96 17.74 -31.78
CA THR A 772 -14.13 17.37 -31.00
C THR A 772 -14.98 16.43 -31.82
N TYR A 773 -15.45 15.36 -31.20
CA TYR A 773 -16.36 14.39 -31.81
C TYR A 773 -17.66 14.40 -31.03
N ALA A 774 -18.75 14.74 -31.72
CA ALA A 774 -20.08 14.86 -31.12
C ALA A 774 -20.73 13.50 -30.79
N SER A 775 -20.20 12.40 -31.34
CA SER A 775 -20.64 11.03 -31.08
C SER A 775 -19.49 10.05 -31.14
N LEU A 776 -19.66 8.89 -30.51
CA LEU A 776 -18.73 7.77 -30.56
C LEU A 776 -18.51 7.26 -31.98
N ASP A 777 -19.57 7.19 -32.80
CA ASP A 777 -19.46 6.76 -34.21
C ASP A 777 -18.57 7.71 -35.03
N ALA A 778 -18.68 9.02 -34.81
CA ALA A 778 -17.84 10.00 -35.49
C ALA A 778 -16.37 9.86 -35.05
N PHE A 779 -16.13 9.59 -33.78
CA PHE A 779 -14.81 9.31 -33.25
C PHE A 779 -14.23 8.03 -33.88
N ARG A 780 -14.97 6.92 -33.82
CA ARG A 780 -14.59 5.61 -34.37
C ARG A 780 -14.28 5.70 -35.86
N ALA A 781 -15.12 6.37 -36.65
CA ALA A 781 -14.90 6.53 -38.08
C ALA A 781 -13.61 7.33 -38.41
N ALA A 782 -13.24 8.29 -37.55
CA ALA A 782 -12.08 9.14 -37.76
C ALA A 782 -10.76 8.53 -37.24
N THR A 783 -10.81 7.74 -36.17
CA THR A 783 -9.60 7.30 -35.45
C THR A 783 -9.43 5.78 -35.39
N GLY A 784 -10.51 5.02 -35.58
CA GLY A 784 -10.54 3.57 -35.32
C GLY A 784 -10.56 3.19 -33.84
N GLY A 785 -10.59 4.16 -32.92
CA GLY A 785 -10.73 3.90 -31.48
C GLY A 785 -12.14 3.45 -31.12
N GLU A 786 -12.28 2.79 -29.96
CA GLU A 786 -13.55 2.26 -29.45
C GLU A 786 -14.27 1.34 -30.44
N PRO A 787 -13.61 0.32 -31.04
CA PRO A 787 -14.26 -0.55 -32.02
C PRO A 787 -15.48 -1.27 -31.44
N ASN A 788 -15.47 -1.64 -30.15
CA ASN A 788 -16.58 -2.32 -29.48
C ASN A 788 -17.38 -1.41 -28.53
N GLY A 789 -16.96 -0.16 -28.31
CA GLY A 789 -17.62 0.76 -27.38
C GLY A 789 -19.09 1.08 -27.72
N GLY A 790 -19.88 1.45 -26.72
CA GLY A 790 -21.30 1.81 -26.87
C GLY A 790 -21.59 3.27 -26.51
N GLU A 791 -22.54 3.91 -27.19
CA GLU A 791 -23.04 5.24 -26.83
C GLU A 791 -24.54 5.21 -26.55
N PHE A 792 -24.94 5.79 -25.43
CA PHE A 792 -26.33 5.92 -24.98
C PHE A 792 -26.69 7.40 -24.78
N THR A 793 -27.97 7.73 -24.95
CA THR A 793 -28.44 9.11 -24.84
C THR A 793 -29.78 9.18 -24.14
N GLY A 794 -29.90 10.03 -23.12
CA GLY A 794 -31.17 10.39 -22.47
C GLY A 794 -31.68 9.40 -21.42
N ASP A 795 -31.35 8.12 -21.54
CA ASP A 795 -31.71 7.11 -20.55
C ASP A 795 -30.58 6.87 -19.53
N PRO A 796 -30.89 6.62 -18.24
CA PRO A 796 -29.91 6.19 -17.26
C PRO A 796 -29.20 4.91 -17.72
N VAL A 797 -27.87 4.90 -17.61
CA VAL A 797 -27.05 3.71 -17.87
C VAL A 797 -26.84 2.85 -16.63
N VAL A 798 -27.22 3.37 -15.47
CA VAL A 798 -27.29 2.66 -14.20
C VAL A 798 -28.64 2.89 -13.51
N ASP A 799 -28.99 2.01 -12.57
CA ASP A 799 -30.05 2.23 -11.61
C ASP A 799 -29.59 3.11 -10.44
N ALA A 800 -30.48 3.30 -9.44
CA ALA A 800 -30.19 4.12 -8.27
C ALA A 800 -29.04 3.58 -7.40
N ASP A 801 -28.74 2.29 -7.49
CA ASP A 801 -27.66 1.63 -6.75
C ASP A 801 -26.38 1.50 -7.60
N PHE A 802 -26.30 2.23 -8.72
CA PHE A 802 -25.21 2.21 -9.69
C PHE A 802 -25.00 0.87 -10.44
N ARG A 803 -25.96 -0.06 -10.39
CA ARG A 803 -25.91 -1.28 -11.21
C ARG A 803 -26.33 -0.99 -12.64
N LEU A 804 -25.84 -1.76 -13.61
CA LEU A 804 -26.18 -1.57 -15.01
C LEU A 804 -27.70 -1.53 -15.23
N ALA A 805 -28.17 -0.47 -15.88
CA ALA A 805 -29.56 -0.37 -16.30
C ALA A 805 -29.88 -1.47 -17.32
N THR A 806 -31.15 -1.90 -17.38
CA THR A 806 -31.60 -3.00 -18.24
C THR A 806 -31.16 -2.85 -19.71
N ALA A 807 -31.16 -1.63 -20.25
CA ALA A 807 -30.76 -1.38 -21.62
C ALA A 807 -29.26 -1.63 -21.88
N VAL A 808 -28.40 -1.31 -20.91
CA VAL A 808 -26.95 -1.50 -21.00
C VAL A 808 -26.59 -2.97 -20.72
N ALA A 809 -27.19 -3.57 -19.69
CA ALA A 809 -27.01 -4.99 -19.38
C ALA A 809 -27.39 -5.91 -20.56
N ALA A 810 -28.38 -5.53 -21.36
CA ALA A 810 -28.80 -6.30 -22.54
C ALA A 810 -27.74 -6.36 -23.66
N VAL A 811 -26.77 -5.44 -23.67
CA VAL A 811 -25.71 -5.36 -24.70
C VAL A 811 -24.31 -5.49 -24.11
N GLU A 812 -24.18 -5.77 -22.81
CA GLU A 812 -22.91 -5.87 -22.10
C GLU A 812 -21.94 -6.83 -22.79
N THR A 813 -22.35 -8.06 -23.08
CA THR A 813 -21.49 -9.07 -23.73
C THR A 813 -21.11 -8.72 -25.19
N ALA A 814 -21.72 -7.69 -25.77
CA ALA A 814 -21.36 -7.20 -27.10
C ALA A 814 -20.35 -6.05 -27.05
N ILE A 815 -20.21 -5.40 -25.89
CA ILE A 815 -19.36 -4.23 -25.67
C ILE A 815 -18.15 -4.59 -24.82
N ALA A 816 -18.38 -5.23 -23.68
CA ALA A 816 -17.35 -5.59 -22.72
C ALA A 816 -16.28 -6.46 -23.37
N GLN A 817 -15.03 -6.16 -23.04
CA GLN A 817 -13.86 -6.88 -23.49
C GLN A 817 -13.42 -7.89 -22.41
N PRO A 818 -12.75 -8.99 -22.80
CA PRO A 818 -12.23 -9.95 -21.84
C PRO A 818 -11.20 -9.29 -20.92
N LEU A 819 -11.44 -9.36 -19.60
CA LEU A 819 -10.56 -8.79 -18.59
C LEU A 819 -9.13 -9.35 -18.73
N PRO A 820 -8.12 -8.51 -18.98
CA PRO A 820 -6.74 -8.98 -19.13
C PRO A 820 -6.21 -9.69 -17.89
N ASP A 821 -5.42 -10.76 -18.08
CA ASP A 821 -4.81 -11.56 -16.99
C ASP A 821 -4.10 -10.71 -15.93
N ALA A 822 -3.39 -9.67 -16.36
CA ALA A 822 -2.64 -8.79 -15.45
C ALA A 822 -3.56 -7.94 -14.57
N ILE A 823 -4.74 -7.56 -15.07
CA ILE A 823 -5.75 -6.81 -14.31
C ILE A 823 -6.47 -7.76 -13.36
N ALA A 824 -6.95 -8.90 -13.89
CA ALA A 824 -7.60 -9.96 -13.11
C ALA A 824 -6.75 -10.42 -11.93
N ALA A 825 -5.44 -10.63 -12.14
CA ALA A 825 -4.52 -11.04 -11.08
C ALA A 825 -4.36 -10.00 -9.95
N ARG A 826 -4.49 -8.71 -10.26
CA ARG A 826 -4.32 -7.62 -9.27
C ARG A 826 -5.63 -7.27 -8.56
N THR A 827 -6.78 -7.53 -9.17
CA THR A 827 -8.10 -7.32 -8.57
C THR A 827 -8.69 -8.57 -7.92
N GLY A 828 -8.10 -9.75 -8.16
CA GLY A 828 -8.67 -11.02 -7.71
C GLY A 828 -9.88 -11.49 -8.52
N ARG A 829 -10.15 -10.83 -9.66
CA ARG A 829 -11.23 -11.18 -10.60
C ARG A 829 -10.82 -12.31 -11.54
N THR A 830 -11.78 -12.84 -12.29
CA THR A 830 -11.51 -13.94 -13.24
C THR A 830 -10.94 -13.38 -14.53
N ALA A 831 -9.83 -13.96 -15.00
CA ALA A 831 -9.27 -13.62 -16.31
C ALA A 831 -10.26 -13.95 -17.43
N GLY A 832 -10.45 -13.01 -18.35
CA GLY A 832 -11.40 -13.10 -19.46
C GLY A 832 -12.87 -12.89 -19.06
N GLU A 833 -13.15 -12.49 -17.82
CA GLU A 833 -14.47 -11.99 -17.42
C GLU A 833 -14.82 -10.74 -18.23
N GLU A 834 -16.06 -10.65 -18.72
CA GLU A 834 -16.57 -9.51 -19.49
C GLU A 834 -17.64 -8.81 -18.64
N HIS A 835 -17.37 -7.58 -18.19
CA HIS A 835 -18.27 -6.84 -17.31
C HIS A 835 -18.06 -5.33 -17.42
N LEU A 836 -19.12 -4.53 -17.56
CA LEU A 836 -19.03 -3.08 -17.70
C LEU A 836 -19.13 -2.35 -16.35
N GLY A 837 -18.27 -1.35 -16.18
CA GLY A 837 -18.21 -0.53 -14.97
C GLY A 837 -17.86 -1.34 -13.73
N VAL A 838 -18.24 -0.80 -12.57
CA VAL A 838 -17.95 -1.42 -11.27
C VAL A 838 -18.63 -2.78 -11.16
N ASN A 839 -17.91 -3.76 -10.63
CA ASN A 839 -18.45 -5.06 -10.27
C ASN A 839 -18.97 -5.04 -8.82
N PHE A 840 -20.28 -5.15 -8.66
CA PHE A 840 -20.94 -5.19 -7.34
C PHE A 840 -21.12 -6.60 -6.78
N ALA A 841 -20.51 -7.61 -7.39
CA ALA A 841 -20.56 -8.98 -6.89
C ALA A 841 -19.91 -9.07 -5.48
N PRO A 842 -20.51 -9.85 -4.55
CA PRO A 842 -20.04 -9.98 -3.17
C PRO A 842 -18.73 -10.75 -3.02
#